data_AF-A0A1M5WUU7-F1
#
_entry.id   AF-A0A1M5WUU7-F1
#
_cell.length_a   1.000
_cell.length_b   1.000
_cell.length_c   1.000
_cell.angle_alpha   90.00
_cell.angle_beta   90.00
_cell.angle_gamma   90.00
#
_symmetry.space_group_name_H-M   'P 1'
#
loop_
_entity.id
_entity.type
_entity.pdbx_description
1 polymer ?
#
loop_
_entity_poly.entity_id
_entity_poly.type
_entity_poly.pdbx_seq_one_letter_code
_entity_poly.pdbx_strand_id
1 'polypeptide(L)'
;MLDKFIKTICIAFLSIGIFACSESSSSAPDEEEISSGLESSDSDSPESSSDSKSSSSTKYSSTTHIDISEINIDEGFYLDENTGIKHKTVTVGPFVWLAENISVKPKVINSTCYGNDEKSCEKYGRLYRPLDAGELCPGNFRLPLKSEWEYLVRNGRIFDEKFGITLGGFCNTSDSSGCVGADSVGAFITAKNKAFHISKDSSYATEQDNMTYYSLRCMKYAHVVAKFDDLPECDDEARTLVDSFYVWSIKDDLHCGEYGWRPVYSSSIFVDHCDDAGALFKSDTAIFVCRSKRFYKSETWSYAAPVDLYDCDDSMRDSVMTIGPITQVCEEDGWRSLEEIEKVHGFCKKPSQYRTEMFQNLPYTCDENGWNLSLQTILSSSSINIYSSSSNPASCTKELSVKVDGNTAMRCEAGSWVAISDTVYLGVCNQAKMNKVTAIGTKSYQCRTYGWQQLSSIEQSIGACTDTTFGKIKTYRDTSYLCRIEVPSSQSQNVQFSWGKITNDVASLGACTADLIGTIKKTASGISYKCTSNSWVAATVSDVYGNCSSTKTKLSGVFNGVEYICDIDRGSYQWYAMQPIDSVAGYCAKPRANLLISYKDVYYICSGTPDPNVWKEATREEILKKCTTALEGAIYSDSMVTAKCTASSWKAVLTETLKDPRDGNVYYTTTFDGKTWMAENLRYKGAGVDRFWYPNDNIKYESRGLLYQWHTAMQLDSIYDKTILGYDQIKPQWQGLCPAGWHIPDEDELSSLRRAVNNSKIPVYAIGLGVAGTGFRYQWYRNGIDVVTGFEKIDTTGYFWGASFANSKTTIISDVVDYDNFSTTTPEMYMLNSKVFAHGVRCVKDY
;
A
#
# COMPACT_ATOMS: atom_id res chain seq x y z
N MET A 1 46.22 -13.64 50.94
CA MET A 1 45.30 -14.57 51.63
C MET A 1 44.33 -15.06 50.56
N LEU A 2 44.33 -16.36 50.23
CA LEU A 2 43.58 -17.44 50.92
C LEU A 2 42.05 -17.21 50.86
N ASP A 3 41.22 -18.14 50.38
CA ASP A 3 41.47 -19.45 49.75
C ASP A 3 40.26 -19.85 48.85
N LYS A 4 40.44 -20.45 47.65
CA LYS A 4 40.22 -21.89 47.26
C LYS A 4 38.78 -22.44 47.43
N PHE A 5 38.23 -23.43 46.69
CA PHE A 5 38.51 -24.24 45.46
C PHE A 5 37.15 -24.98 45.11
N ILE A 6 36.90 -25.88 44.13
CA ILE A 6 37.61 -26.73 43.13
C ILE A 6 36.81 -26.63 41.79
N LYS A 7 37.40 -26.34 40.62
CA LYS A 7 37.70 -27.19 39.42
C LYS A 7 36.65 -28.25 38.98
N THR A 8 36.52 -28.55 37.67
CA THR A 8 37.29 -29.58 36.91
C THR A 8 36.62 -29.78 35.52
N ILE A 9 37.21 -30.04 34.33
CA ILE A 9 38.58 -30.12 33.74
C ILE A 9 38.39 -29.92 32.19
N CYS A 10 39.21 -29.17 31.42
CA CYS A 10 40.49 -29.53 30.73
C CYS A 10 40.38 -30.68 29.69
N ILE A 11 40.90 -30.63 28.44
CA ILE A 11 42.32 -30.67 27.95
C ILE A 11 42.26 -30.81 26.38
N ALA A 12 43.22 -30.49 25.49
CA ALA A 12 44.44 -29.66 25.46
C ALA A 12 45.01 -29.49 24.02
N PHE A 13 46.02 -28.59 23.88
CA PHE A 13 47.13 -28.41 22.89
C PHE A 13 47.57 -29.61 21.97
N LEU A 14 48.42 -29.54 20.92
CA LEU A 14 49.55 -28.65 20.54
C LEU A 14 49.46 -28.04 19.09
N SER A 15 50.57 -28.02 18.31
CA SER A 15 51.08 -26.77 17.69
C SER A 15 52.36 -26.93 16.83
N ILE A 16 52.77 -25.89 16.07
CA ILE A 16 54.04 -25.72 15.28
C ILE A 16 54.06 -26.52 13.94
N GLY A 17 54.56 -26.02 12.79
CA GLY A 17 54.98 -24.65 12.41
C GLY A 17 55.87 -24.55 11.13
N ILE A 18 55.87 -23.36 10.51
CA ILE A 18 56.92 -22.71 9.66
C ILE A 18 57.64 -23.52 8.54
N PHE A 19 57.43 -23.17 7.25
CA PHE A 19 58.42 -22.57 6.32
C PHE A 19 57.78 -22.14 4.98
N ALA A 20 58.55 -21.58 4.02
CA ALA A 20 58.03 -20.67 2.98
C ALA A 20 58.60 -20.86 1.55
N CYS A 21 57.89 -20.26 0.57
CA CYS A 21 58.30 -19.80 -0.77
C CYS A 21 59.07 -20.72 -1.75
N SER A 22 58.51 -20.94 -2.96
CA SER A 22 59.15 -20.55 -4.24
C SER A 22 58.18 -20.58 -5.43
N GLU A 23 58.58 -19.97 -6.55
CA GLU A 23 57.73 -19.55 -7.68
C GLU A 23 57.57 -20.55 -8.85
N SER A 24 56.46 -20.39 -9.59
CA SER A 24 56.28 -20.42 -11.06
C SER A 24 56.69 -21.59 -11.98
N SER A 25 55.69 -21.95 -12.82
CA SER A 25 55.72 -22.10 -14.30
C SER A 25 56.10 -23.40 -15.04
N SER A 26 55.12 -23.82 -15.87
CA SER A 26 55.17 -24.33 -17.26
C SER A 26 55.56 -25.78 -17.61
N SER A 27 54.54 -26.50 -18.11
CA SER A 27 54.47 -27.32 -19.36
C SER A 27 55.24 -28.65 -19.52
N ALA A 28 54.45 -29.74 -19.49
CA ALA A 28 54.31 -30.77 -20.55
C ALA A 28 55.54 -31.69 -20.87
N PRO A 29 55.43 -32.76 -21.71
CA PRO A 29 54.25 -33.25 -22.46
C PRO A 29 54.03 -34.81 -22.44
N ASP A 30 53.08 -35.29 -23.26
CA ASP A 30 53.00 -36.60 -23.94
C ASP A 30 52.84 -37.93 -23.11
N GLU A 31 52.24 -39.04 -23.61
CA GLU A 31 51.72 -39.39 -24.96
C GLU A 31 50.62 -40.50 -24.91
N GLU A 32 49.60 -40.41 -25.80
CA GLU A 32 48.88 -41.46 -26.61
C GLU A 32 48.45 -42.85 -26.03
N GLU A 33 47.58 -43.68 -26.65
CA GLU A 33 46.82 -43.78 -27.93
C GLU A 33 45.47 -44.54 -27.58
N ILE A 34 44.41 -44.87 -28.35
CA ILE A 34 43.79 -44.73 -29.71
C ILE A 34 42.30 -45.22 -29.52
N SER A 35 41.25 -45.26 -30.36
CA SER A 35 40.64 -44.76 -31.64
C SER A 35 39.14 -45.19 -31.55
N SER A 36 38.13 -44.97 -32.42
CA SER A 36 37.79 -44.16 -33.63
C SER A 36 36.28 -44.40 -33.87
N GLY A 37 35.48 -43.60 -34.58
CA GLY A 37 35.69 -42.31 -35.26
C GLY A 37 34.68 -42.12 -36.42
N LEU A 38 34.36 -40.86 -36.76
CA LEU A 38 33.66 -40.38 -37.99
C LEU A 38 32.15 -40.75 -38.14
N GLU A 39 31.24 -39.92 -38.70
CA GLU A 39 31.29 -38.49 -39.07
C GLU A 39 29.88 -37.85 -39.25
N SER A 40 29.83 -36.50 -39.19
CA SER A 40 28.93 -35.53 -39.87
C SER A 40 27.38 -35.57 -39.80
N SER A 41 26.83 -34.44 -39.33
CA SER A 41 25.77 -33.57 -39.92
C SER A 41 24.25 -33.89 -39.89
N ASP A 42 23.53 -32.86 -39.40
CA ASP A 42 22.26 -32.27 -39.86
C ASP A 42 20.85 -32.77 -39.42
N SER A 43 20.08 -31.77 -38.96
CA SER A 43 18.62 -31.56 -39.01
C SER A 43 17.65 -32.17 -37.97
N ASP A 44 16.70 -31.28 -37.60
CA ASP A 44 15.31 -31.47 -37.16
C ASP A 44 14.93 -32.16 -35.84
N SER A 45 14.26 -31.37 -34.98
CA SER A 45 13.37 -31.78 -33.88
C SER A 45 12.13 -32.52 -34.41
N PRO A 46 11.43 -33.36 -33.60
CA PRO A 46 10.39 -32.78 -32.73
C PRO A 46 10.09 -33.47 -31.38
N GLU A 47 9.58 -32.66 -30.46
CA GLU A 47 8.54 -32.92 -29.43
C GLU A 47 8.55 -34.15 -28.47
N SER A 48 8.52 -33.80 -27.16
CA SER A 48 7.74 -34.49 -26.10
C SER A 48 8.33 -35.80 -25.51
N SER A 49 8.01 -36.24 -24.28
CA SER A 49 7.17 -35.70 -23.18
C SER A 49 7.60 -36.28 -21.82
N SER A 50 7.10 -35.67 -20.72
CA SER A 50 7.05 -36.22 -19.34
C SER A 50 8.40 -36.37 -18.58
N ASP A 51 8.46 -36.47 -17.25
CA ASP A 51 7.35 -36.62 -16.27
C ASP A 51 7.59 -35.80 -14.97
N SER A 52 6.67 -35.91 -14.01
CA SER A 52 6.36 -34.92 -12.99
C SER A 52 6.34 -35.48 -11.54
N LYS A 53 6.34 -34.60 -10.53
CA LYS A 53 5.88 -34.92 -9.17
C LYS A 53 5.46 -33.68 -8.36
N SER A 54 4.29 -33.76 -7.73
CA SER A 54 3.69 -32.74 -6.85
C SER A 54 3.92 -33.08 -5.36
N SER A 55 3.50 -32.36 -4.31
CA SER A 55 2.71 -31.11 -4.10
C SER A 55 3.17 -30.49 -2.75
N SER A 56 2.62 -29.46 -2.08
CA SER A 56 1.35 -28.69 -2.09
C SER A 56 1.59 -27.32 -1.38
N SER A 57 0.66 -26.40 -1.07
CA SER A 57 -0.81 -26.37 -1.15
C SER A 57 -1.38 -24.96 -1.39
N THR A 58 -2.34 -24.85 -2.33
CA THR A 58 -3.43 -23.85 -2.40
C THR A 58 -3.12 -22.33 -2.24
N LYS A 59 -2.87 -21.64 -3.36
CA LYS A 59 -3.13 -20.19 -3.56
C LYS A 59 -3.19 -19.83 -5.06
N TYR A 60 -4.32 -20.05 -5.75
CA TYR A 60 -4.46 -19.65 -7.18
C TYR A 60 -5.88 -19.21 -7.56
N SER A 61 -6.07 -17.89 -7.68
CA SER A 61 -6.10 -17.26 -9.01
C SER A 61 -5.03 -16.17 -8.95
N SER A 62 -3.95 -16.31 -9.72
CA SER A 62 -2.72 -15.55 -9.50
C SER A 62 -2.68 -14.28 -10.34
N THR A 63 -2.97 -13.14 -9.69
CA THR A 63 -2.44 -11.85 -10.11
C THR A 63 -0.93 -11.94 -10.29
N THR A 64 -0.41 -11.53 -11.44
CA THR A 64 1.03 -11.41 -11.66
C THR A 64 1.51 -10.07 -11.11
N HIS A 65 2.30 -10.13 -10.04
CA HIS A 65 3.07 -9.00 -9.53
C HIS A 65 4.46 -9.09 -10.16
N ILE A 66 4.81 -8.13 -11.00
CA ILE A 66 6.14 -8.04 -11.63
C ILE A 66 7.09 -7.31 -10.68
N ASP A 67 8.32 -7.81 -10.55
CA ASP A 67 9.37 -7.08 -9.85
C ASP A 67 9.87 -5.95 -10.74
N ILE A 68 9.75 -4.72 -10.25
CA ILE A 68 10.08 -3.50 -11.01
C ILE A 68 11.58 -3.44 -11.36
N SER A 69 12.44 -4.13 -10.62
CA SER A 69 13.87 -4.23 -10.96
C SER A 69 14.09 -4.86 -12.35
N GLU A 70 13.30 -5.86 -12.75
CA GLU A 70 13.44 -6.61 -14.01
C GLU A 70 13.03 -5.80 -15.26
N ILE A 71 12.22 -4.75 -15.11
CA ILE A 71 11.67 -3.97 -16.23
C ILE A 71 12.70 -2.94 -16.74
N ASN A 72 13.26 -3.13 -17.94
CA ASN A 72 14.17 -2.17 -18.56
C ASN A 72 13.40 -1.06 -19.30
N ILE A 73 13.52 0.19 -18.84
CA ILE A 73 13.04 1.39 -19.55
C ILE A 73 14.13 2.47 -19.65
N ASP A 74 15.39 2.07 -19.49
CA ASP A 74 16.55 2.97 -19.57
C ASP A 74 16.89 3.34 -21.03
N GLU A 75 16.30 2.63 -22.00
CA GLU A 75 16.57 2.75 -23.44
C GLU A 75 15.30 3.08 -24.20
N GLY A 76 15.40 3.94 -25.21
CA GLY A 76 14.26 4.39 -26.00
C GLY A 76 14.64 5.03 -27.32
N PHE A 77 13.69 5.76 -27.92
CA PHE A 77 13.91 6.49 -29.16
C PHE A 77 13.17 7.83 -29.15
N TYR A 78 13.77 8.82 -29.79
CA TYR A 78 13.15 10.12 -30.08
C TYR A 78 13.03 10.31 -31.59
N LEU A 79 11.89 10.80 -32.08
CA LEU A 79 11.67 11.15 -33.48
C LEU A 79 11.71 12.67 -33.62
N ASP A 80 12.69 13.21 -34.34
CA ASP A 80 12.68 14.62 -34.70
C ASP A 80 11.67 14.86 -35.83
N GLU A 81 10.54 15.48 -35.49
CA GLU A 81 9.47 15.80 -36.45
C GLU A 81 9.93 16.74 -37.59
N ASN A 82 11.00 17.52 -37.38
CA ASN A 82 11.50 18.48 -38.36
C ASN A 82 12.30 17.81 -39.50
N THR A 83 12.96 16.69 -39.21
CA THR A 83 13.83 15.98 -40.17
C THR A 83 13.35 14.55 -40.49
N GLY A 84 12.47 13.98 -39.68
CA GLY A 84 12.07 12.57 -39.74
C GLY A 84 13.12 11.60 -39.20
N ILE A 85 14.20 12.08 -38.58
CA ILE A 85 15.27 11.24 -38.05
C ILE A 85 14.85 10.63 -36.70
N LYS A 86 14.90 9.30 -36.62
CA LYS A 86 14.65 8.56 -35.38
C LYS A 86 15.96 8.29 -34.64
N HIS A 87 16.23 9.09 -33.63
CA HIS A 87 17.38 8.97 -32.74
C HIS A 87 17.19 7.90 -31.67
N LYS A 88 18.29 7.29 -31.23
CA LYS A 88 18.32 6.46 -30.01
C LYS A 88 18.47 7.34 -28.77
N THR A 89 17.75 7.01 -27.70
CA THR A 89 17.86 7.70 -26.40
C THR A 89 18.22 6.75 -25.28
N VAL A 90 18.96 7.24 -24.30
CA VAL A 90 19.31 6.53 -23.06
C VAL A 90 19.04 7.43 -21.85
N THR A 91 18.31 6.92 -20.88
CA THR A 91 17.95 7.59 -19.63
C THR A 91 18.95 7.21 -18.55
N VAL A 92 19.58 8.21 -17.91
CA VAL A 92 20.55 7.99 -16.83
C VAL A 92 20.25 8.97 -15.70
N GLY A 93 19.57 8.49 -14.65
CA GLY A 93 19.10 9.36 -13.56
C GLY A 93 18.09 10.40 -14.07
N PRO A 94 18.24 11.69 -13.74
CA PRO A 94 17.30 12.75 -14.16
C PRO A 94 17.43 13.16 -15.65
N PHE A 95 18.32 12.53 -16.42
CA PHE A 95 18.70 12.95 -17.77
C PHE A 95 18.29 11.94 -18.85
N VAL A 96 17.77 12.43 -19.98
CA VAL A 96 17.55 11.64 -21.21
C VAL A 96 18.54 12.13 -22.27
N TRP A 97 19.50 11.29 -22.63
CA TRP A 97 20.57 11.58 -23.59
C TRP A 97 20.26 11.01 -24.96
N LEU A 98 20.75 11.68 -26.02
CA LEU A 98 20.94 11.00 -27.31
C LEU A 98 22.10 10.02 -27.17
N ALA A 99 21.90 8.76 -27.53
CA ALA A 99 22.93 7.72 -27.44
C ALA A 99 24.03 7.86 -28.52
N GLU A 100 23.78 8.69 -29.54
CA GLU A 100 24.67 8.95 -30.66
C GLU A 100 25.12 10.41 -30.73
N ASN A 101 26.26 10.65 -31.36
CA ASN A 101 26.77 12.00 -31.60
C ASN A 101 26.12 12.56 -32.88
N ILE A 102 25.74 13.84 -32.88
CA ILE A 102 25.11 14.51 -34.02
C ILE A 102 26.07 14.53 -35.22
N SER A 103 25.56 14.19 -36.41
CA SER A 103 26.35 13.98 -37.63
C SER A 103 25.92 14.84 -38.83
N VAL A 104 24.81 15.57 -38.70
CA VAL A 104 24.18 16.37 -39.77
C VAL A 104 25.12 17.44 -40.32
N LYS A 105 25.02 17.76 -41.62
CA LYS A 105 25.86 18.75 -42.29
C LYS A 105 25.09 20.05 -42.56
N PRO A 106 25.02 21.00 -41.60
CA PRO A 106 24.28 22.24 -41.76
C PRO A 106 24.89 23.15 -42.83
N LYS A 107 24.07 24.04 -43.41
CA LYS A 107 24.49 24.98 -44.47
C LYS A 107 25.23 26.23 -43.96
N VAL A 108 25.09 26.54 -42.67
CA VAL A 108 25.54 27.81 -42.06
C VAL A 108 26.57 27.57 -40.95
N ILE A 109 26.34 26.58 -40.09
CA ILE A 109 27.23 26.27 -38.97
C ILE A 109 28.49 25.55 -39.46
N ASN A 110 29.65 26.04 -39.04
CA ASN A 110 30.94 25.46 -39.41
C ASN A 110 31.13 24.06 -38.82
N SER A 111 31.38 23.08 -39.69
CA SER A 111 31.58 21.68 -39.30
C SER A 111 32.64 20.97 -40.16
N THR A 112 33.25 19.92 -39.63
CA THR A 112 34.22 19.05 -40.34
C THR A 112 34.11 17.60 -39.85
N CYS A 113 34.73 16.67 -40.56
CA CYS A 113 34.90 15.29 -40.12
C CYS A 113 36.32 15.06 -39.63
N TYR A 114 36.50 14.11 -38.71
CA TYR A 114 37.84 13.66 -38.34
C TYR A 114 38.60 13.19 -39.59
N GLY A 115 39.83 13.69 -39.79
CA GLY A 115 40.62 13.40 -41.00
C GLY A 115 40.03 13.90 -42.33
N ASN A 116 38.99 14.77 -42.30
CA ASN A 116 38.21 15.20 -43.47
C ASN A 116 37.61 14.04 -44.28
N ASP A 117 37.33 12.91 -43.61
CA ASP A 117 36.70 11.72 -44.16
C ASP A 117 35.25 11.60 -43.71
N GLU A 118 34.30 11.59 -44.64
CA GLU A 118 32.87 11.50 -44.31
C GLU A 118 32.50 10.14 -43.65
N LYS A 119 33.26 9.05 -43.86
CA LYS A 119 33.05 7.79 -43.12
C LYS A 119 33.40 7.92 -41.64
N SER A 120 34.37 8.78 -41.32
CA SER A 120 34.68 9.12 -39.93
C SER A 120 33.54 9.95 -39.31
N CYS A 121 32.81 10.76 -40.09
CA CYS A 121 31.54 11.35 -39.62
C CYS A 121 30.44 10.30 -39.38
N GLU A 122 30.37 9.24 -40.20
CA GLU A 122 29.43 8.11 -39.98
C GLU A 122 29.77 7.31 -38.71
N LYS A 123 31.06 7.08 -38.42
CA LYS A 123 31.50 6.36 -37.21
C LYS A 123 31.40 7.18 -35.92
N TYR A 124 31.85 8.44 -35.94
CA TYR A 124 32.09 9.22 -34.72
C TYR A 124 31.05 10.31 -34.43
N GLY A 125 30.16 10.60 -35.37
CA GLY A 125 29.48 11.90 -35.45
C GLY A 125 30.38 12.96 -36.11
N ARG A 126 29.81 14.14 -36.35
CA ARG A 126 30.51 15.27 -36.99
C ARG A 126 31.04 16.23 -35.93
N LEU A 127 32.10 16.96 -36.28
CA LEU A 127 32.74 17.92 -35.38
C LEU A 127 32.30 19.34 -35.73
N TYR A 128 31.95 20.15 -34.74
CA TYR A 128 31.36 21.49 -34.89
C TYR A 128 32.12 22.54 -34.07
N ARG A 129 32.03 23.81 -34.45
CA ARG A 129 32.50 24.92 -33.59
C ARG A 129 31.46 25.28 -32.52
N PRO A 130 31.85 25.55 -31.27
CA PRO A 130 30.88 25.76 -30.18
C PRO A 130 29.82 26.83 -30.41
N LEU A 131 30.20 27.99 -30.99
CA LEU A 131 29.44 29.25 -30.94
C LEU A 131 27.95 29.15 -31.30
N ASP A 132 27.59 28.35 -32.30
CA ASP A 132 26.22 28.23 -32.82
C ASP A 132 25.70 26.78 -32.78
N ALA A 133 26.52 25.81 -32.33
CA ALA A 133 26.23 24.39 -32.55
C ALA A 133 25.04 23.85 -31.75
N GLY A 134 24.60 24.55 -30.69
CA GLY A 134 23.43 24.16 -29.89
C GLY A 134 22.11 24.14 -30.68
N GLU A 135 22.02 24.89 -31.79
CA GLU A 135 20.86 24.85 -32.71
C GLU A 135 20.72 23.51 -33.46
N LEU A 136 21.68 22.59 -33.31
CA LEU A 136 21.66 21.25 -33.92
C LEU A 136 21.07 20.17 -33.00
N CYS A 137 20.69 20.52 -31.77
CA CYS A 137 19.95 19.60 -30.90
C CYS A 137 18.46 19.60 -31.28
N PRO A 138 17.83 18.43 -31.47
CA PRO A 138 16.46 18.35 -31.98
C PRO A 138 15.41 18.51 -30.86
N GLY A 139 14.28 19.15 -31.17
CA GLY A 139 13.16 19.29 -30.22
C GLY A 139 13.51 20.05 -28.95
N ASN A 140 13.22 19.46 -27.79
CA ASN A 140 13.59 19.98 -26.46
C ASN A 140 14.94 19.45 -25.93
N PHE A 141 15.75 18.77 -26.76
CA PHE A 141 17.14 18.45 -26.40
C PHE A 141 18.03 19.70 -26.50
N ARG A 142 19.01 19.79 -25.61
CA ARG A 142 20.03 20.86 -25.59
C ARG A 142 21.44 20.33 -25.44
N LEU A 143 22.42 21.23 -25.58
CA LEU A 143 23.79 20.97 -25.13
C LEU A 143 23.83 20.68 -23.61
N PRO A 144 24.66 19.75 -23.14
CA PRO A 144 24.85 19.52 -21.71
C PRO A 144 25.65 20.64 -21.02
N LEU A 145 25.52 20.75 -19.71
CA LEU A 145 26.40 21.48 -18.80
C LEU A 145 27.60 20.62 -18.39
N LYS A 146 28.60 21.26 -17.76
CA LYS A 146 29.76 20.57 -17.18
C LYS A 146 29.35 19.55 -16.10
N SER A 147 28.50 19.97 -15.15
CA SER A 147 28.01 19.17 -14.03
C SER A 147 27.22 17.92 -14.46
N GLU A 148 26.62 17.94 -15.64
CA GLU A 148 25.82 16.85 -16.23
C GLU A 148 26.72 15.75 -16.81
N TRP A 149 27.81 16.14 -17.50
CA TRP A 149 28.87 15.20 -17.86
C TRP A 149 29.59 14.65 -16.61
N GLU A 150 29.86 15.49 -15.60
CA GLU A 150 30.46 15.04 -14.35
C GLU A 150 29.55 14.10 -13.56
N TYR A 151 28.22 14.22 -13.66
CA TYR A 151 27.27 13.25 -13.10
C TYR A 151 27.47 11.85 -13.72
N LEU A 152 27.60 11.76 -15.05
CA LEU A 152 27.85 10.48 -15.73
C LEU A 152 29.20 9.86 -15.33
N VAL A 153 30.25 10.67 -15.16
CA VAL A 153 31.57 10.19 -14.71
C VAL A 153 31.50 9.70 -13.26
N ARG A 154 30.96 10.50 -12.34
CA ARG A 154 30.92 10.20 -10.89
C ARG A 154 30.09 8.96 -10.57
N ASN A 155 29.02 8.71 -11.32
CA ASN A 155 28.18 7.51 -11.19
C ASN A 155 28.70 6.30 -11.99
N GLY A 156 29.87 6.41 -12.66
CA GLY A 156 30.45 5.33 -13.46
C GLY A 156 29.68 4.99 -14.74
N ARG A 157 28.72 5.83 -15.16
CA ARG A 157 27.79 5.55 -16.27
C ARG A 157 28.29 5.99 -17.64
N ILE A 158 29.30 6.85 -17.70
CA ILE A 158 29.79 7.40 -18.98
C ILE A 158 30.38 6.33 -19.94
N PHE A 159 30.85 5.20 -19.41
CA PHE A 159 31.33 4.04 -20.18
C PHE A 159 30.45 2.78 -19.97
N ASP A 160 29.22 2.96 -19.50
CA ASP A 160 28.20 1.90 -19.47
C ASP A 160 27.86 1.49 -20.91
N GLU A 161 27.69 0.19 -21.17
CA GLU A 161 27.38 -0.33 -22.51
C GLU A 161 26.05 0.24 -23.03
N LYS A 162 25.09 0.50 -22.12
CA LYS A 162 23.83 1.21 -22.45
C LYS A 162 24.05 2.65 -22.91
N PHE A 163 25.05 3.35 -22.37
CA PHE A 163 25.28 4.77 -22.67
C PHE A 163 26.05 4.98 -23.99
N GLY A 164 26.92 4.03 -24.36
CA GLY A 164 27.55 3.98 -25.68
C GLY A 164 28.27 5.27 -26.09
N ILE A 165 29.21 5.77 -25.26
CA ILE A 165 29.91 7.01 -25.58
C ILE A 165 30.86 6.86 -26.77
N THR A 166 30.69 7.72 -27.78
CA THR A 166 31.50 7.70 -29.00
C THR A 166 32.62 8.73 -28.92
N LEU A 167 33.86 8.25 -28.77
CA LEU A 167 35.07 9.08 -28.60
C LEU A 167 35.62 9.55 -29.96
N GLY A 168 35.05 10.63 -30.49
CA GLY A 168 35.35 11.17 -31.82
C GLY A 168 36.58 12.06 -31.96
N GLY A 169 37.31 12.33 -30.86
CA GLY A 169 38.38 13.32 -30.85
C GLY A 169 37.91 14.76 -31.07
N PHE A 170 38.84 15.60 -31.53
CA PHE A 170 38.61 17.00 -31.93
C PHE A 170 39.58 17.41 -33.04
N CYS A 171 39.30 18.53 -33.71
CA CYS A 171 40.17 19.08 -34.76
C CYS A 171 40.38 20.59 -34.61
N ASN A 172 41.63 21.03 -34.50
CA ASN A 172 41.97 22.45 -34.33
C ASN A 172 41.74 23.27 -35.62
N THR A 173 41.60 22.60 -36.77
CA THR A 173 41.46 23.20 -38.10
C THR A 173 40.41 22.46 -38.95
N SER A 174 39.80 23.17 -39.91
CA SER A 174 38.76 22.61 -40.77
C SER A 174 39.28 21.65 -41.85
N ASP A 175 40.54 21.82 -42.27
CA ASP A 175 41.27 21.01 -43.26
C ASP A 175 41.80 19.69 -42.71
N SER A 176 41.49 19.38 -41.44
CA SER A 176 41.87 18.17 -40.69
C SER A 176 43.36 17.94 -40.38
N SER A 177 44.24 18.84 -40.82
CA SER A 177 45.68 18.77 -40.52
C SER A 177 46.01 18.87 -39.02
N GLY A 178 45.06 19.33 -38.19
CA GLY A 178 45.13 19.36 -36.74
C GLY A 178 44.10 18.49 -36.00
N CYS A 179 43.68 17.34 -36.55
CA CYS A 179 42.80 16.38 -35.85
C CYS A 179 43.54 15.44 -34.89
N VAL A 180 43.01 15.23 -33.68
CA VAL A 180 43.60 14.40 -32.62
C VAL A 180 42.55 13.68 -31.76
N GLY A 181 42.91 12.52 -31.20
CA GLY A 181 42.16 11.88 -30.13
C GLY A 181 41.03 10.92 -30.52
N ALA A 182 40.81 10.59 -31.80
CA ALA A 182 39.84 9.56 -32.17
C ALA A 182 40.09 8.22 -31.45
N ASP A 183 39.01 7.48 -31.14
CA ASP A 183 39.02 6.22 -30.38
C ASP A 183 39.69 6.30 -28.97
N SER A 184 40.05 7.48 -28.46
CA SER A 184 40.86 7.64 -27.24
C SER A 184 40.41 8.79 -26.32
N VAL A 185 39.94 9.88 -26.91
CA VAL A 185 39.37 11.05 -26.23
C VAL A 185 38.05 11.43 -26.91
N GLY A 186 37.00 11.62 -26.11
CA GLY A 186 35.79 12.31 -26.55
C GLY A 186 35.89 13.76 -26.09
N ALA A 187 35.63 14.72 -26.98
CA ALA A 187 35.64 16.13 -26.65
C ALA A 187 34.31 16.75 -27.11
N PHE A 188 33.49 17.18 -26.15
CA PHE A 188 32.07 17.45 -26.36
C PHE A 188 31.67 18.90 -26.07
N ILE A 189 30.90 19.51 -26.96
CA ILE A 189 30.42 20.89 -26.77
C ILE A 189 29.42 20.97 -25.60
N THR A 190 29.50 22.04 -24.80
CA THR A 190 28.62 22.32 -23.66
C THR A 190 27.89 23.65 -23.82
N ALA A 191 26.79 23.84 -23.08
CA ALA A 191 25.85 24.97 -23.22
C ALA A 191 26.41 26.38 -22.88
N LYS A 192 27.70 26.51 -22.52
CA LYS A 192 28.39 27.80 -22.31
C LYS A 192 29.62 27.95 -23.22
N ASN A 193 29.64 27.29 -24.37
CA ASN A 193 30.71 27.29 -25.37
C ASN A 193 32.09 26.86 -24.82
N LYS A 194 32.07 25.89 -23.89
CA LYS A 194 33.26 25.15 -23.42
C LYS A 194 33.23 23.76 -24.07
N ALA A 195 34.38 23.10 -24.17
CA ALA A 195 34.48 21.69 -24.51
C ALA A 195 34.75 20.85 -23.25
N PHE A 196 34.03 19.74 -23.08
CA PHE A 196 34.26 18.72 -22.05
C PHE A 196 35.04 17.55 -22.66
N HIS A 197 36.27 17.33 -22.20
CA HIS A 197 37.17 16.31 -22.70
C HIS A 197 37.18 15.13 -21.72
N ILE A 198 37.00 13.91 -22.22
CA ILE A 198 36.97 12.66 -21.46
C ILE A 198 37.82 11.59 -22.17
N SER A 199 38.78 11.01 -21.46
CA SER A 199 39.61 9.90 -21.95
C SER A 199 39.11 8.53 -21.45
N LYS A 200 39.56 7.45 -22.10
CA LYS A 200 39.15 6.05 -21.79
C LYS A 200 39.40 5.56 -20.35
N ASP A 201 40.24 6.26 -19.60
CA ASP A 201 40.54 6.03 -18.18
C ASP A 201 39.62 6.84 -17.24
N SER A 202 38.60 7.49 -17.78
CA SER A 202 37.71 8.45 -17.10
C SER A 202 38.38 9.73 -16.59
N SER A 203 39.62 10.03 -17.00
CA SER A 203 40.20 11.36 -16.77
C SER A 203 39.46 12.39 -17.62
N TYR A 204 39.16 13.56 -17.05
CA TYR A 204 38.43 14.60 -17.77
C TYR A 204 38.91 16.02 -17.46
N ALA A 205 38.63 16.93 -18.39
CA ALA A 205 38.97 18.35 -18.31
C ALA A 205 37.94 19.20 -19.06
N THR A 206 37.94 20.52 -18.83
CA THR A 206 37.15 21.47 -19.63
C THR A 206 38.00 22.63 -20.12
N GLU A 207 37.94 22.90 -21.41
CA GLU A 207 38.62 24.03 -22.07
C GLU A 207 37.63 24.96 -22.77
N GLN A 208 38.09 26.16 -23.14
CA GLN A 208 37.29 27.16 -23.85
C GLN A 208 38.06 27.71 -25.05
N ASP A 209 37.94 27.04 -26.19
CA ASP A 209 38.28 27.58 -27.51
C ASP A 209 37.05 27.52 -28.43
N ASN A 210 36.81 28.59 -29.18
CA ASN A 210 35.70 28.71 -30.13
C ASN A 210 36.12 28.40 -31.58
N MET A 211 37.42 28.21 -31.84
CA MET A 211 37.97 27.96 -33.19
C MET A 211 38.14 26.47 -33.51
N THR A 212 38.37 25.64 -32.50
CA THR A 212 38.45 24.17 -32.59
C THR A 212 37.08 23.54 -32.83
N TYR A 213 37.09 22.36 -33.46
CA TYR A 213 35.92 21.57 -33.83
C TYR A 213 35.79 20.35 -32.90
N TYR A 214 34.66 20.22 -32.21
CA TYR A 214 34.41 19.22 -31.17
C TYR A 214 33.17 18.37 -31.49
N SER A 215 33.06 17.20 -30.89
CA SER A 215 31.88 16.33 -30.98
C SER A 215 30.66 16.99 -30.33
N LEU A 216 29.45 16.67 -30.79
CA LEU A 216 28.21 17.16 -30.21
C LEU A 216 27.28 16.00 -29.87
N ARG A 217 26.81 15.94 -28.63
CA ARG A 217 25.79 15.01 -28.13
C ARG A 217 24.85 15.82 -27.25
N CYS A 218 23.54 15.61 -27.38
CA CYS A 218 22.52 16.40 -26.70
C CYS A 218 21.83 15.60 -25.59
N MET A 219 21.24 16.30 -24.64
CA MET A 219 20.36 15.73 -23.61
C MET A 219 19.19 16.66 -23.30
N LYS A 220 18.12 16.09 -22.76
CA LYS A 220 17.03 16.80 -22.07
C LYS A 220 16.83 16.22 -20.68
N TYR A 221 15.98 16.86 -19.88
CA TYR A 221 15.61 16.33 -18.57
C TYR A 221 14.42 15.39 -18.66
N ALA A 222 14.33 14.48 -17.68
CA ALA A 222 13.11 13.75 -17.41
C ALA A 222 12.06 14.62 -16.69
N HIS A 223 12.46 15.74 -16.06
CA HIS A 223 11.60 16.58 -15.20
C HIS A 223 10.92 15.84 -14.04
N VAL A 224 11.41 14.64 -13.70
CA VAL A 224 10.97 13.85 -12.54
C VAL A 224 12.16 13.14 -11.90
N VAL A 225 12.07 12.97 -10.59
CA VAL A 225 13.00 12.16 -9.77
C VAL A 225 12.22 11.39 -8.70
N ALA A 226 12.81 10.32 -8.17
CA ALA A 226 12.16 9.52 -7.14
C ALA A 226 12.23 10.20 -5.77
N LYS A 227 13.42 10.70 -5.43
CA LYS A 227 13.75 11.38 -4.16
C LYS A 227 14.58 12.65 -4.44
N PHE A 228 14.72 13.49 -3.41
CA PHE A 228 15.48 14.73 -3.48
C PHE A 228 16.95 14.52 -3.91
N ASP A 229 17.57 13.42 -3.49
CA ASP A 229 18.98 13.10 -3.80
C ASP A 229 19.25 12.80 -5.28
N ASP A 230 18.24 12.46 -6.09
CA ASP A 230 18.45 12.17 -7.52
C ASP A 230 18.46 13.44 -8.39
N LEU A 231 18.20 14.62 -7.79
CA LEU A 231 18.18 15.90 -8.49
C LEU A 231 19.58 16.27 -9.04
N PRO A 232 19.66 16.93 -10.22
CA PRO A 232 20.93 17.43 -10.72
C PRO A 232 21.47 18.59 -9.85
N GLU A 233 22.76 18.88 -9.98
CA GLU A 233 23.42 19.96 -9.24
C GLU A 233 22.80 21.33 -9.59
N CYS A 234 22.28 22.03 -8.58
CA CYS A 234 21.74 23.38 -8.74
C CYS A 234 22.84 24.44 -8.48
N ASP A 235 23.66 24.68 -9.52
CA ASP A 235 24.68 25.74 -9.57
C ASP A 235 24.21 26.98 -10.37
N ASP A 236 25.07 28.01 -10.49
CA ASP A 236 24.74 29.24 -11.24
C ASP A 236 24.67 29.06 -12.77
N GLU A 237 25.25 28.00 -13.35
CA GLU A 237 25.03 27.67 -14.77
C GLU A 237 23.65 27.00 -14.93
N ALA A 238 23.30 26.09 -14.02
CA ALA A 238 22.02 25.38 -13.94
C ALA A 238 20.83 26.32 -13.69
N ARG A 239 20.98 27.34 -12.83
CA ARG A 239 19.96 28.38 -12.55
C ARG A 239 19.40 29.13 -13.77
N THR A 240 19.95 28.92 -14.96
CA THR A 240 19.52 29.52 -16.24
C THR A 240 19.08 28.52 -17.31
N LEU A 241 19.17 27.21 -17.04
CA LEU A 241 19.07 26.12 -18.02
C LEU A 241 18.35 24.87 -17.48
N VAL A 242 17.74 24.98 -16.28
CA VAL A 242 17.10 23.90 -15.53
C VAL A 242 15.76 24.39 -14.98
N ASP A 243 14.69 23.88 -15.57
CA ASP A 243 13.31 24.14 -15.14
C ASP A 243 12.96 23.32 -13.88
N SER A 244 11.67 23.23 -13.56
CA SER A 244 11.21 22.45 -12.41
C SER A 244 11.36 20.93 -12.63
N PHE A 245 11.53 20.25 -11.50
CA PHE A 245 11.50 18.79 -11.37
C PHE A 245 10.41 18.38 -10.40
N TYR A 246 9.56 17.45 -10.80
CA TYR A 246 8.62 16.79 -9.91
C TYR A 246 9.35 15.76 -9.03
N VAL A 247 9.30 15.93 -7.71
CA VAL A 247 9.98 15.02 -6.78
C VAL A 247 8.98 14.06 -6.16
N TRP A 248 9.00 12.80 -6.62
CA TRP A 248 7.92 11.84 -6.33
C TRP A 248 7.73 11.56 -4.83
N SER A 249 8.79 11.57 -4.03
CA SER A 249 8.71 11.33 -2.58
C SER A 249 7.94 12.42 -1.82
N ILE A 250 8.05 13.68 -2.24
CA ILE A 250 7.45 14.85 -1.53
C ILE A 250 6.19 15.42 -2.19
N LYS A 251 5.84 14.97 -3.41
CA LYS A 251 4.64 15.40 -4.18
C LYS A 251 4.62 16.90 -4.52
N ASP A 252 5.79 17.44 -4.83
CA ASP A 252 5.97 18.87 -5.10
C ASP A 252 6.96 19.08 -6.25
N ASP A 253 6.80 20.20 -6.94
CA ASP A 253 7.69 20.65 -8.02
C ASP A 253 8.77 21.55 -7.42
N LEU A 254 10.03 21.14 -7.54
CA LEU A 254 11.18 21.93 -7.10
C LEU A 254 11.83 22.63 -8.29
N HIS A 255 12.23 23.90 -8.11
CA HIS A 255 13.00 24.64 -9.09
C HIS A 255 14.37 25.03 -8.53
N CYS A 256 15.38 25.12 -9.41
CA CYS A 256 16.72 25.51 -9.05
C CYS A 256 16.80 27.02 -8.73
N GLY A 257 16.89 27.35 -7.44
CA GLY A 257 16.94 28.71 -6.92
C GLY A 257 18.36 29.22 -6.66
N GLU A 258 18.46 30.50 -6.25
CA GLU A 258 19.73 31.15 -5.86
C GLU A 258 20.46 30.45 -4.70
N TYR A 259 19.75 29.64 -3.93
CA TYR A 259 20.25 28.91 -2.76
C TYR A 259 19.93 27.41 -2.86
N GLY A 260 19.96 26.85 -4.07
CA GLY A 260 19.62 25.44 -4.33
C GLY A 260 18.14 25.19 -4.63
N TRP A 261 17.75 23.92 -4.66
CA TRP A 261 16.40 23.44 -4.93
C TRP A 261 15.37 23.92 -3.89
N ARG A 262 14.19 24.34 -4.35
CA ARG A 262 13.11 24.87 -3.51
C ARG A 262 11.73 24.72 -4.19
N PRO A 263 10.62 24.60 -3.45
CA PRO A 263 9.28 24.46 -4.05
C PRO A 263 8.86 25.62 -4.95
N VAL A 264 8.07 25.32 -5.97
CA VAL A 264 7.46 26.30 -6.89
C VAL A 264 6.21 26.90 -6.21
N TYR A 265 6.42 27.87 -5.31
CA TYR A 265 5.36 28.62 -4.65
C TYR A 265 4.62 29.58 -5.61
N SER A 266 3.85 29.03 -6.56
CA SER A 266 3.08 29.79 -7.54
C SER A 266 1.65 29.26 -7.64
N SER A 267 0.67 30.13 -7.40
CA SER A 267 -0.76 29.82 -7.63
C SER A 267 -1.16 29.86 -9.12
N SER A 268 -0.19 29.90 -10.03
CA SER A 268 -0.40 30.02 -11.49
C SER A 268 0.67 29.32 -12.33
N ILE A 269 1.39 28.35 -11.76
CA ILE A 269 2.14 27.33 -12.51
C ILE A 269 1.45 26.00 -12.24
N PHE A 270 1.32 25.15 -13.27
CA PHE A 270 0.63 23.87 -13.15
C PHE A 270 1.55 22.84 -12.49
N VAL A 271 1.09 22.29 -11.37
CA VAL A 271 1.77 21.22 -10.62
C VAL A 271 1.73 19.91 -11.42
N ASP A 272 2.71 19.04 -11.18
CA ASP A 272 2.96 17.72 -11.80
C ASP A 272 3.57 17.74 -13.24
N HIS A 273 4.02 18.89 -13.77
CA HIS A 273 4.26 19.04 -15.23
C HIS A 273 5.38 18.14 -15.81
N CYS A 274 5.16 17.66 -17.03
CA CYS A 274 6.15 17.00 -17.89
C CYS A 274 5.98 17.41 -19.36
N ASP A 275 7.04 17.31 -20.15
CA ASP A 275 7.07 17.78 -21.55
C ASP A 275 6.56 16.73 -22.57
N ASP A 276 6.78 15.45 -22.29
CA ASP A 276 6.74 14.39 -23.29
C ASP A 276 5.66 13.35 -22.96
N ALA A 277 4.45 13.50 -23.52
CA ALA A 277 3.37 12.55 -23.32
C ALA A 277 3.76 11.11 -23.75
N GLY A 278 3.65 10.16 -22.83
CA GLY A 278 4.11 8.77 -23.00
C GLY A 278 5.54 8.51 -22.53
N ALA A 279 6.32 9.52 -22.14
CA ALA A 279 7.64 9.30 -21.54
C ALA A 279 7.52 8.52 -20.22
N LEU A 280 8.46 7.59 -20.02
CA LEU A 280 8.54 6.72 -18.86
C LEU A 280 9.74 7.09 -17.98
N PHE A 281 9.59 6.97 -16.67
CA PHE A 281 10.67 7.15 -15.69
C PHE A 281 10.67 6.01 -14.66
N LYS A 282 11.85 5.48 -14.34
CA LYS A 282 12.05 4.39 -13.37
C LYS A 282 12.62 4.90 -12.06
N SER A 283 12.08 4.39 -10.95
CA SER A 283 12.74 4.38 -9.65
C SER A 283 12.93 2.95 -9.14
N ASP A 284 13.66 2.79 -8.05
CA ASP A 284 13.87 1.50 -7.37
C ASP A 284 12.55 0.81 -6.93
N THR A 285 11.43 1.54 -6.89
CA THR A 285 10.16 1.06 -6.28
C THR A 285 8.92 1.30 -7.14
N ALA A 286 9.02 2.03 -8.25
CA ALA A 286 7.88 2.41 -9.10
C ALA A 286 8.31 2.81 -10.51
N ILE A 287 7.40 2.65 -11.47
CA ILE A 287 7.51 3.24 -12.81
C ILE A 287 6.42 4.28 -12.97
N PHE A 288 6.78 5.39 -13.61
CA PHE A 288 5.92 6.53 -13.86
C PHE A 288 5.81 6.80 -15.35
N VAL A 289 4.68 7.36 -15.76
CA VAL A 289 4.36 7.74 -17.14
C VAL A 289 3.82 9.16 -17.19
N CYS A 290 4.30 9.96 -18.13
CA CYS A 290 3.81 11.30 -18.40
C CYS A 290 2.50 11.24 -19.21
N ARG A 291 1.39 11.80 -18.72
CA ARG A 291 0.06 11.70 -19.36
C ARG A 291 -0.59 13.07 -19.60
N SER A 292 -1.02 13.33 -20.84
CA SER A 292 -1.74 14.55 -21.23
C SER A 292 -3.12 14.68 -20.57
N LYS A 293 -3.34 15.70 -19.73
CA LYS A 293 -4.65 16.00 -19.12
C LYS A 293 -5.49 16.83 -20.09
N ARG A 294 -6.41 16.17 -20.83
CA ARG A 294 -7.35 16.75 -21.84
C ARG A 294 -8.01 18.10 -21.47
N PHE A 295 -8.21 18.40 -20.19
CA PHE A 295 -8.87 19.62 -19.72
C PHE A 295 -7.94 20.82 -19.48
N TYR A 296 -6.64 20.60 -19.26
CA TYR A 296 -5.73 21.65 -18.81
C TYR A 296 -4.64 22.04 -19.82
N LYS A 297 -4.41 21.22 -20.86
CA LYS A 297 -3.26 21.34 -21.77
C LYS A 297 -1.92 21.35 -21.04
N SER A 298 -1.82 20.50 -20.02
CA SER A 298 -0.57 20.13 -19.40
C SER A 298 -0.54 18.62 -19.22
N GLU A 299 0.60 18.05 -19.56
CA GLU A 299 0.93 16.66 -19.34
C GLU A 299 1.49 16.55 -17.93
N THR A 300 1.16 15.45 -17.24
CA THR A 300 1.51 15.26 -15.84
C THR A 300 1.89 13.83 -15.50
N TRP A 301 2.83 13.67 -14.56
CA TRP A 301 3.25 12.36 -14.07
C TRP A 301 2.12 11.57 -13.41
N SER A 302 2.21 10.24 -13.54
CA SER A 302 1.29 9.26 -12.96
C SER A 302 1.99 7.92 -12.83
N TYR A 303 1.49 7.02 -11.99
CA TYR A 303 1.94 5.62 -12.03
C TYR A 303 1.66 5.00 -13.41
N ALA A 304 2.65 4.26 -13.91
CA ALA A 304 2.49 3.41 -15.08
C ALA A 304 1.58 2.20 -14.75
N ALA A 305 0.89 1.73 -15.78
CA ALA A 305 0.00 0.58 -15.81
C ALA A 305 0.56 -0.50 -16.75
N PRO A 306 0.06 -1.75 -16.71
CA PRO A 306 0.41 -2.78 -17.69
C PRO A 306 0.39 -2.30 -19.15
N VAL A 307 -0.62 -1.52 -19.55
CA VAL A 307 -0.76 -0.96 -20.91
C VAL A 307 0.31 0.07 -21.30
N ASP A 308 1.03 0.68 -20.35
CA ASP A 308 2.12 1.62 -20.67
C ASP A 308 3.47 0.89 -20.89
N LEU A 309 3.52 -0.45 -20.73
CA LEU A 309 4.76 -1.25 -20.70
C LEU A 309 4.69 -2.56 -21.51
N TYR A 310 3.51 -3.14 -21.70
CA TYR A 310 3.31 -4.40 -22.42
C TYR A 310 2.13 -4.29 -23.38
N ASP A 311 2.29 -4.78 -24.61
CA ASP A 311 1.14 -5.07 -25.47
C ASP A 311 0.32 -6.22 -24.88
N CYS A 312 -1.00 -6.17 -25.01
CA CYS A 312 -1.87 -7.28 -24.65
C CYS A 312 -2.08 -8.17 -25.88
N ASP A 313 -1.52 -9.38 -25.84
CA ASP A 313 -1.57 -10.36 -26.92
C ASP A 313 -2.14 -11.72 -26.46
N ASP A 314 -2.16 -12.70 -27.35
CA ASP A 314 -2.67 -14.06 -27.06
C ASP A 314 -1.86 -14.82 -25.98
N SER A 315 -0.64 -14.38 -25.66
CA SER A 315 0.16 -14.95 -24.56
C SER A 315 -0.18 -14.35 -23.19
N MET A 316 -0.64 -13.09 -23.16
CA MET A 316 -1.08 -12.38 -21.95
C MET A 316 -2.60 -12.41 -21.72
N ARG A 317 -3.37 -12.91 -22.69
CA ARG A 317 -4.83 -13.08 -22.64
C ARG A 317 -5.33 -13.74 -21.34
N ASP A 318 -6.41 -13.20 -20.77
CA ASP A 318 -6.98 -13.53 -19.46
C ASP A 318 -6.07 -13.28 -18.23
N SER A 319 -4.85 -12.75 -18.40
CA SER A 319 -3.97 -12.42 -17.28
C SER A 319 -4.39 -11.14 -16.56
N VAL A 320 -4.25 -11.13 -15.23
CA VAL A 320 -4.46 -9.96 -14.37
C VAL A 320 -3.10 -9.53 -13.83
N MET A 321 -2.61 -8.39 -14.29
CA MET A 321 -1.26 -7.88 -13.99
C MET A 321 -1.34 -6.63 -13.10
N THR A 322 -0.47 -6.56 -12.09
CA THR A 322 -0.32 -5.39 -11.22
C THR A 322 1.07 -4.76 -11.38
N ILE A 323 1.11 -3.47 -11.73
CA ILE A 323 2.33 -2.65 -11.75
C ILE A 323 2.13 -1.47 -10.81
N GLY A 324 2.98 -1.39 -9.77
CA GLY A 324 2.77 -0.47 -8.65
C GLY A 324 1.36 -0.60 -8.06
N PRO A 325 0.56 0.48 -7.98
CA PRO A 325 -0.83 0.42 -7.51
C PRO A 325 -1.86 0.14 -8.61
N ILE A 326 -1.48 0.08 -9.89
CA ILE A 326 -2.43 -0.11 -10.99
C ILE A 326 -2.54 -1.59 -11.34
N THR A 327 -3.76 -2.08 -11.47
CA THR A 327 -4.06 -3.45 -11.91
C THR A 327 -4.98 -3.41 -13.14
N GLN A 328 -4.62 -4.16 -14.17
CA GLN A 328 -5.38 -4.30 -15.42
C GLN A 328 -5.52 -5.78 -15.77
N VAL A 329 -6.44 -6.07 -16.69
CA VAL A 329 -6.67 -7.39 -17.29
C VAL A 329 -6.52 -7.30 -18.80
N CYS A 330 -5.91 -8.31 -19.40
CA CYS A 330 -5.71 -8.41 -20.85
C CYS A 330 -6.80 -9.29 -21.49
N GLU A 331 -7.55 -8.72 -22.44
CA GLU A 331 -8.63 -9.38 -23.19
C GLU A 331 -8.47 -9.14 -24.70
N GLU A 332 -9.42 -9.60 -25.54
CA GLU A 332 -9.30 -9.53 -27.01
C GLU A 332 -9.13 -8.09 -27.55
N ASP A 333 -9.76 -7.11 -26.91
CA ASP A 333 -9.67 -5.68 -27.25
C ASP A 333 -8.47 -4.97 -26.58
N GLY A 334 -7.57 -5.72 -25.95
CA GLY A 334 -6.36 -5.22 -25.29
C GLY A 334 -6.44 -5.13 -23.76
N TRP A 335 -5.57 -4.32 -23.16
CA TRP A 335 -5.57 -4.07 -21.71
C TRP A 335 -6.73 -3.16 -21.30
N ARG A 336 -7.53 -3.61 -20.34
CA ARG A 336 -8.52 -2.77 -19.65
C ARG A 336 -8.33 -2.75 -18.14
N SER A 337 -8.78 -1.67 -17.51
CA SER A 337 -9.00 -1.67 -16.06
C SER A 337 -10.06 -2.72 -15.70
N LEU A 338 -9.93 -3.32 -14.51
CA LEU A 338 -11.01 -4.12 -13.93
C LEU A 338 -12.26 -3.26 -13.78
N GLU A 339 -13.43 -3.85 -14.06
CA GLU A 339 -14.72 -3.22 -13.77
C GLU A 339 -14.91 -3.01 -12.27
N GLU A 340 -15.81 -2.11 -11.88
CA GLU A 340 -16.15 -1.88 -10.46
C GLU A 340 -16.66 -3.15 -9.75
N ILE A 341 -17.35 -4.06 -10.46
CA ILE A 341 -17.73 -5.37 -9.91
C ILE A 341 -16.52 -6.31 -9.77
N GLU A 342 -15.57 -6.27 -10.71
CA GLU A 342 -14.37 -7.10 -10.69
C GLU A 342 -13.35 -6.65 -9.63
N LYS A 343 -13.27 -5.34 -9.35
CA LYS A 343 -12.50 -4.79 -8.24
C LYS A 343 -12.98 -5.30 -6.88
N VAL A 344 -14.27 -5.65 -6.75
CA VAL A 344 -14.88 -6.12 -5.50
C VAL A 344 -14.94 -7.64 -5.42
N HIS A 345 -15.31 -8.33 -6.50
CA HIS A 345 -15.57 -9.78 -6.53
C HIS A 345 -14.54 -10.60 -7.31
N GLY A 346 -13.52 -9.95 -7.88
CA GLY A 346 -12.50 -10.52 -8.75
C GLY A 346 -12.90 -10.56 -10.23
N PHE A 347 -11.90 -10.62 -11.11
CA PHE A 347 -12.08 -10.89 -12.53
C PHE A 347 -12.93 -12.16 -12.75
N CYS A 348 -13.86 -12.12 -13.70
CA CYS A 348 -14.79 -13.24 -13.92
C CYS A 348 -14.16 -14.36 -14.77
N LYS A 349 -13.32 -15.15 -14.10
CA LYS A 349 -12.87 -16.48 -14.56
C LYS A 349 -12.97 -17.45 -13.37
N LYS A 350 -12.48 -18.68 -13.50
CA LYS A 350 -12.50 -19.67 -12.40
C LYS A 350 -11.65 -19.17 -11.21
N PRO A 351 -12.12 -19.25 -9.95
CA PRO A 351 -13.33 -19.91 -9.46
C PRO A 351 -14.56 -19.01 -9.29
N SER A 352 -14.57 -17.76 -9.81
CA SER A 352 -15.75 -16.88 -9.76
C SER A 352 -16.92 -17.38 -10.60
N GLN A 353 -16.64 -18.20 -11.61
CA GLN A 353 -17.61 -18.74 -12.56
C GLN A 353 -18.83 -19.37 -11.86
N TYR A 354 -20.02 -19.01 -12.35
CA TYR A 354 -21.35 -19.37 -11.86
C TYR A 354 -21.81 -18.73 -10.54
N ARG A 355 -21.03 -17.83 -9.91
CA ARG A 355 -21.52 -17.01 -8.78
C ARG A 355 -22.47 -15.92 -9.26
N THR A 356 -23.62 -15.77 -8.60
CA THR A 356 -24.45 -14.56 -8.69
C THR A 356 -24.10 -13.62 -7.52
N GLU A 357 -23.67 -12.40 -7.81
CA GLU A 357 -23.32 -11.36 -6.85
C GLU A 357 -24.22 -10.12 -7.04
N MET A 358 -24.38 -9.33 -5.98
CA MET A 358 -25.22 -8.12 -6.00
C MET A 358 -24.35 -6.87 -6.14
N PHE A 359 -24.31 -6.31 -7.34
CA PHE A 359 -23.59 -5.06 -7.63
C PHE A 359 -24.58 -3.94 -7.97
N GLN A 360 -24.48 -2.81 -7.27
CA GLN A 360 -25.37 -1.65 -7.43
C GLN A 360 -26.89 -2.00 -7.44
N ASN A 361 -27.30 -2.93 -6.56
CA ASN A 361 -28.67 -3.49 -6.48
C ASN A 361 -29.16 -4.31 -7.70
N LEU A 362 -28.27 -4.66 -8.64
CA LEU A 362 -28.57 -5.55 -9.76
C LEU A 362 -27.90 -6.94 -9.59
N PRO A 363 -28.55 -8.03 -10.03
CA PRO A 363 -28.01 -9.39 -9.91
C PRO A 363 -27.15 -9.76 -11.11
N TYR A 364 -25.83 -9.65 -10.95
CA TYR A 364 -24.85 -10.06 -11.94
C TYR A 364 -24.42 -11.50 -11.69
N THR A 365 -24.36 -12.33 -12.72
CA THR A 365 -23.84 -13.70 -12.64
C THR A 365 -22.57 -13.79 -13.47
N CYS A 366 -21.45 -14.14 -12.84
CA CYS A 366 -20.22 -14.45 -13.55
C CYS A 366 -20.40 -15.74 -14.37
N ASP A 367 -20.25 -15.68 -15.68
CA ASP A 367 -20.29 -16.86 -16.54
C ASP A 367 -19.03 -17.02 -17.41
N GLU A 368 -19.16 -17.41 -18.68
CA GLU A 368 -18.03 -17.53 -19.60
C GLU A 368 -17.68 -16.21 -20.31
N ASN A 369 -18.60 -15.24 -20.32
CA ASN A 369 -18.47 -13.95 -21.00
C ASN A 369 -18.39 -12.77 -20.00
N GLY A 370 -17.82 -13.00 -18.81
CA GLY A 370 -17.71 -11.98 -17.76
C GLY A 370 -18.90 -11.92 -16.78
N TRP A 371 -18.99 -10.81 -16.02
CA TRP A 371 -20.08 -10.58 -15.08
C TRP A 371 -21.35 -10.14 -15.83
N ASN A 372 -22.25 -11.07 -16.12
CA ASN A 372 -23.41 -10.83 -16.96
C ASN A 372 -24.70 -10.52 -16.19
N LEU A 373 -25.48 -9.54 -16.66
CA LEU A 373 -26.78 -9.21 -16.07
C LEU A 373 -27.80 -10.34 -16.31
N SER A 374 -28.33 -10.87 -15.21
CA SER A 374 -29.14 -12.08 -15.24
C SER A 374 -30.46 -11.94 -16.02
N LEU A 375 -30.77 -12.89 -16.91
CA LEU A 375 -31.81 -12.84 -17.96
C LEU A 375 -33.25 -12.43 -17.50
N GLN A 376 -33.61 -12.60 -16.23
CA GLN A 376 -34.93 -12.19 -15.73
C GLN A 376 -35.12 -10.66 -15.76
N THR A 377 -34.06 -9.89 -15.62
CA THR A 377 -34.12 -8.41 -15.69
C THR A 377 -34.49 -7.96 -17.10
N ILE A 378 -33.83 -8.52 -18.12
CA ILE A 378 -34.03 -8.21 -19.54
C ILE A 378 -35.49 -8.45 -19.97
N LEU A 379 -36.04 -9.62 -19.60
CA LEU A 379 -37.42 -10.00 -19.90
C LEU A 379 -38.48 -9.12 -19.22
N SER A 380 -38.09 -8.29 -18.24
CA SER A 380 -38.97 -7.33 -17.58
C SER A 380 -38.89 -5.90 -18.16
N SER A 381 -37.90 -5.61 -19.02
CA SER A 381 -37.62 -4.25 -19.51
C SER A 381 -37.79 -4.05 -21.02
N SER A 382 -37.81 -5.12 -21.83
CA SER A 382 -37.74 -5.00 -23.30
C SER A 382 -39.10 -4.85 -24.01
N SER A 383 -39.62 -3.62 -24.08
CA SER A 383 -40.71 -3.25 -25.00
C SER A 383 -40.20 -3.03 -26.44
N ILE A 384 -39.81 -4.11 -27.13
CA ILE A 384 -39.20 -4.05 -28.47
C ILE A 384 -40.01 -4.87 -29.50
N ASN A 385 -40.38 -4.24 -30.62
CA ASN A 385 -41.10 -4.83 -31.76
C ASN A 385 -40.23 -4.79 -33.03
N ILE A 386 -39.91 -5.94 -33.63
CA ILE A 386 -39.47 -6.06 -35.04
C ILE A 386 -40.16 -7.31 -35.67
N TYR A 387 -40.34 -7.31 -37.00
CA TYR A 387 -41.24 -8.19 -37.74
C TYR A 387 -40.58 -9.29 -38.59
N SER A 388 -41.38 -10.33 -38.86
CA SER A 388 -41.46 -11.14 -40.11
C SER A 388 -40.52 -12.35 -40.37
N SER A 389 -41.17 -13.52 -40.43
CA SER A 389 -41.00 -14.65 -41.37
C SER A 389 -39.63 -14.99 -41.99
N SER A 390 -39.08 -16.12 -41.54
CA SER A 390 -38.30 -17.07 -42.35
C SER A 390 -38.76 -18.50 -41.97
N SER A 391 -38.74 -19.45 -42.91
CA SER A 391 -39.17 -20.85 -42.69
C SER A 391 -37.99 -21.83 -42.67
N ASN A 392 -36.90 -21.47 -41.98
CA ASN A 392 -35.71 -22.30 -41.81
C ASN A 392 -35.57 -22.73 -40.33
N PRO A 393 -35.52 -24.03 -39.97
CA PRO A 393 -35.40 -24.47 -38.58
C PRO A 393 -34.07 -24.11 -37.89
N ALA A 394 -33.06 -23.68 -38.65
CA ALA A 394 -31.84 -23.09 -38.09
C ALA A 394 -32.02 -21.62 -37.63
N SER A 395 -33.06 -20.93 -38.12
CA SER A 395 -33.41 -19.56 -37.74
C SER A 395 -34.44 -19.51 -36.60
N CYS A 396 -34.61 -18.33 -36.00
CA CYS A 396 -35.62 -18.04 -35.00
C CYS A 396 -36.41 -16.78 -35.37
N THR A 397 -37.69 -16.74 -34.99
CA THR A 397 -38.63 -15.68 -35.42
C THR A 397 -39.12 -14.79 -34.29
N LYS A 398 -38.62 -15.01 -33.07
CA LYS A 398 -38.95 -14.23 -31.88
C LYS A 398 -37.68 -13.92 -31.10
N GLU A 399 -37.21 -12.68 -31.23
CA GLU A 399 -36.03 -12.17 -30.52
C GLU A 399 -36.11 -12.44 -29.01
N LEU A 400 -34.95 -12.77 -28.41
CA LEU A 400 -34.77 -13.17 -27.01
C LEU A 400 -35.58 -14.42 -26.55
N SER A 401 -36.27 -15.13 -27.45
CA SER A 401 -36.81 -16.46 -27.12
C SER A 401 -35.69 -17.46 -26.85
N VAL A 402 -35.98 -18.52 -26.08
CA VAL A 402 -34.98 -19.52 -25.67
C VAL A 402 -35.45 -20.95 -25.94
N LYS A 403 -34.50 -21.84 -26.23
CA LYS A 403 -34.71 -23.29 -26.35
C LYS A 403 -33.58 -24.07 -25.65
N VAL A 404 -33.77 -25.38 -25.51
CA VAL A 404 -32.70 -26.32 -25.15
C VAL A 404 -32.55 -27.31 -26.30
N ASP A 405 -31.31 -27.60 -26.69
CA ASP A 405 -30.96 -28.60 -27.70
C ASP A 405 -29.93 -29.57 -27.09
N GLY A 406 -30.30 -30.85 -27.01
CA GLY A 406 -29.55 -31.85 -26.24
C GLY A 406 -29.34 -31.43 -24.77
N ASN A 407 -28.11 -31.01 -24.45
CA ASN A 407 -27.64 -30.58 -23.12
C ASN A 407 -27.25 -29.08 -23.08
N THR A 408 -27.57 -28.31 -24.11
CA THR A 408 -27.14 -26.92 -24.33
C THR A 408 -28.33 -25.98 -24.43
N ALA A 409 -28.28 -24.84 -23.75
CA ALA A 409 -29.28 -23.78 -23.89
C ALA A 409 -28.95 -22.80 -25.02
N MET A 410 -29.98 -22.25 -25.67
CA MET A 410 -29.83 -21.28 -26.76
C MET A 410 -30.83 -20.13 -26.65
N ARG A 411 -30.43 -18.93 -27.11
CA ARG A 411 -31.24 -17.71 -27.21
C ARG A 411 -31.38 -17.29 -28.69
N CYS A 412 -32.48 -16.62 -29.01
CA CYS A 412 -32.71 -16.03 -30.33
C CYS A 412 -32.15 -14.60 -30.37
N GLU A 413 -31.20 -14.35 -31.27
CA GLU A 413 -30.53 -13.05 -31.46
C GLU A 413 -30.36 -12.78 -32.96
N ALA A 414 -30.78 -11.60 -33.43
CA ALA A 414 -30.83 -11.20 -34.84
C ALA A 414 -31.47 -12.27 -35.76
N GLY A 415 -32.47 -13.00 -35.26
CA GLY A 415 -33.12 -14.10 -35.99
C GLY A 415 -32.33 -15.40 -36.10
N SER A 416 -31.22 -15.56 -35.36
CA SER A 416 -30.40 -16.78 -35.28
C SER A 416 -30.37 -17.38 -33.87
N TRP A 417 -30.15 -18.69 -33.75
CA TRP A 417 -29.98 -19.35 -32.45
C TRP A 417 -28.51 -19.29 -31.98
N VAL A 418 -28.24 -18.48 -30.96
CA VAL A 418 -26.94 -18.34 -30.28
C VAL A 418 -26.93 -19.20 -29.02
N ALA A 419 -25.81 -19.86 -28.68
CA ALA A 419 -25.69 -20.61 -27.43
C ALA A 419 -25.58 -19.66 -26.23
N ILE A 420 -26.14 -20.05 -25.08
CA ILE A 420 -26.04 -19.27 -23.83
C ILE A 420 -25.68 -20.17 -22.65
N SER A 421 -24.98 -19.59 -21.66
CA SER A 421 -24.59 -20.33 -20.45
C SER A 421 -25.81 -20.90 -19.72
N ASP A 422 -25.65 -22.09 -19.12
CA ASP A 422 -26.73 -22.75 -18.36
C ASP A 422 -27.28 -21.81 -17.28
N THR A 423 -26.41 -21.07 -16.59
CA THR A 423 -26.78 -20.06 -15.59
C THR A 423 -27.60 -18.89 -16.14
N VAL A 424 -27.28 -18.42 -17.35
CA VAL A 424 -28.08 -17.37 -18.03
C VAL A 424 -29.46 -17.92 -18.41
N TYR A 425 -29.54 -19.12 -18.98
CA TYR A 425 -30.83 -19.75 -19.34
C TYR A 425 -31.74 -19.96 -18.13
N LEU A 426 -31.19 -20.45 -17.02
CA LEU A 426 -31.91 -20.61 -15.76
C LEU A 426 -32.30 -19.25 -15.12
N GLY A 427 -31.59 -18.18 -15.50
CA GLY A 427 -31.75 -16.80 -15.04
C GLY A 427 -31.53 -16.64 -13.54
N VAL A 428 -31.84 -15.46 -12.98
CA VAL A 428 -31.65 -15.18 -11.53
C VAL A 428 -32.19 -16.33 -10.68
N CYS A 429 -31.32 -16.88 -9.82
CA CYS A 429 -31.72 -17.72 -8.71
C CYS A 429 -32.23 -16.81 -7.57
N ASN A 430 -33.48 -16.36 -7.69
CA ASN A 430 -34.13 -15.46 -6.73
C ASN A 430 -35.03 -16.23 -5.75
N GLN A 431 -35.59 -15.53 -4.77
CA GLN A 431 -36.51 -16.08 -3.76
C GLN A 431 -37.66 -16.89 -4.38
N ALA A 432 -38.20 -16.47 -5.52
CA ALA A 432 -39.28 -17.16 -6.22
C ALA A 432 -38.84 -18.48 -6.91
N LYS A 433 -37.54 -18.73 -7.04
CA LYS A 433 -36.95 -19.98 -7.53
C LYS A 433 -36.15 -20.76 -6.48
N MET A 434 -35.92 -20.19 -5.31
CA MET A 434 -35.10 -20.79 -4.25
C MET A 434 -35.53 -22.24 -3.94
N ASN A 435 -34.57 -23.15 -3.89
CA ASN A 435 -34.70 -24.61 -3.76
C ASN A 435 -35.42 -25.35 -4.90
N LYS A 436 -36.00 -24.68 -5.90
CA LYS A 436 -36.61 -25.38 -7.03
C LYS A 436 -35.54 -26.15 -7.79
N VAL A 437 -35.86 -27.40 -8.11
CA VAL A 437 -35.06 -28.25 -8.99
C VAL A 437 -35.60 -28.08 -10.41
N THR A 438 -34.69 -28.01 -11.37
CA THR A 438 -34.97 -27.93 -12.80
C THR A 438 -33.88 -28.65 -13.58
N ALA A 439 -34.05 -28.85 -14.89
CA ALA A 439 -33.09 -29.57 -15.71
C ALA A 439 -32.80 -28.87 -17.05
N ILE A 440 -31.58 -29.05 -17.55
CA ILE A 440 -31.17 -28.76 -18.93
C ILE A 440 -30.67 -30.06 -19.52
N GLY A 441 -31.46 -30.67 -20.40
CA GLY A 441 -31.22 -32.03 -20.89
C GLY A 441 -31.14 -33.03 -19.73
N THR A 442 -29.98 -33.67 -19.55
CA THR A 442 -29.72 -34.61 -18.44
C THR A 442 -29.14 -33.96 -17.18
N LYS A 443 -28.77 -32.67 -17.22
CA LYS A 443 -28.18 -31.96 -16.07
C LYS A 443 -29.30 -31.44 -15.15
N SER A 444 -29.33 -31.86 -13.89
CA SER A 444 -30.28 -31.33 -12.88
C SER A 444 -29.62 -30.27 -11.98
N TYR A 445 -30.28 -29.12 -11.82
CA TYR A 445 -29.82 -27.97 -11.03
C TYR A 445 -30.82 -27.62 -9.93
N GLN A 446 -30.31 -27.12 -8.80
CA GLN A 446 -31.09 -26.50 -7.74
C GLN A 446 -30.63 -25.06 -7.51
N CYS A 447 -31.58 -24.13 -7.38
CA CYS A 447 -31.31 -22.75 -7.02
C CYS A 447 -31.01 -22.64 -5.50
N ARG A 448 -29.85 -22.07 -5.16
CA ARG A 448 -29.26 -21.95 -3.82
C ARG A 448 -28.66 -20.56 -3.59
N THR A 449 -28.19 -20.27 -2.38
CA THR A 449 -27.61 -18.96 -1.98
C THR A 449 -26.60 -18.37 -2.96
N TYR A 450 -25.75 -19.19 -3.60
CA TYR A 450 -24.69 -18.74 -4.51
C TYR A 450 -25.06 -18.79 -6.01
N GLY A 451 -26.33 -19.06 -6.35
CA GLY A 451 -26.79 -19.24 -7.73
C GLY A 451 -27.36 -20.63 -8.00
N TRP A 452 -27.38 -21.02 -9.28
CA TRP A 452 -27.79 -22.36 -9.69
C TRP A 452 -26.64 -23.36 -9.57
N GLN A 453 -26.80 -24.36 -8.72
CA GLN A 453 -25.81 -25.41 -8.51
C GLN A 453 -26.32 -26.73 -9.07
N GLN A 454 -25.46 -27.48 -9.78
CA GLN A 454 -25.80 -28.82 -10.25
C GLN A 454 -25.92 -29.79 -9.05
N LEU A 455 -26.93 -30.67 -9.05
CA LEU A 455 -27.18 -31.60 -7.95
C LEU A 455 -26.02 -32.59 -7.77
N SER A 456 -25.63 -32.83 -6.53
CA SER A 456 -24.62 -33.83 -6.19
C SER A 456 -25.09 -35.26 -6.46
N SER A 457 -24.16 -36.22 -6.53
CA SER A 457 -24.48 -37.66 -6.69
C SER A 457 -25.34 -38.23 -5.55
N ILE A 458 -25.26 -37.66 -4.34
CA ILE A 458 -26.16 -38.01 -3.23
C ILE A 458 -27.57 -37.54 -3.55
N GLU A 459 -27.75 -36.27 -3.93
CA GLU A 459 -29.06 -35.67 -4.20
C GLU A 459 -29.72 -36.21 -5.47
N GLN A 460 -28.95 -36.67 -6.45
CA GLN A 460 -29.44 -37.46 -7.58
C GLN A 460 -30.01 -38.83 -7.13
N SER A 461 -29.50 -39.40 -6.04
CA SER A 461 -29.92 -40.73 -5.54
C SER A 461 -31.04 -40.70 -4.49
N ILE A 462 -31.05 -39.74 -3.56
CA ILE A 462 -32.10 -39.60 -2.52
C ILE A 462 -33.08 -38.46 -2.81
N GLY A 463 -32.93 -37.76 -3.94
CA GLY A 463 -33.65 -36.53 -4.26
C GLY A 463 -33.04 -35.30 -3.57
N ALA A 464 -33.20 -34.12 -4.17
CA ALA A 464 -32.84 -32.87 -3.51
C ALA A 464 -33.65 -32.64 -2.24
N CYS A 465 -33.08 -31.95 -1.26
CA CYS A 465 -33.82 -31.45 -0.11
C CYS A 465 -34.57 -30.16 -0.51
N THR A 466 -35.84 -30.09 -0.14
CA THR A 466 -36.86 -29.14 -0.62
C THR A 466 -37.94 -28.96 0.45
N ASP A 467 -38.83 -27.99 0.27
CA ASP A 467 -40.07 -27.83 1.04
C ASP A 467 -40.90 -29.13 1.15
N THR A 468 -41.03 -29.85 0.04
CA THR A 468 -41.74 -31.12 -0.11
C THR A 468 -41.02 -32.32 0.51
N THR A 469 -39.75 -32.17 0.89
CA THR A 469 -38.97 -33.18 1.62
C THR A 469 -38.57 -32.75 3.03
N PHE A 470 -38.81 -31.49 3.42
CA PHE A 470 -38.54 -30.92 4.73
C PHE A 470 -39.12 -31.77 5.87
N GLY A 471 -38.37 -31.87 6.98
CA GLY A 471 -38.72 -32.67 8.15
C GLY A 471 -38.57 -34.18 7.95
N LYS A 472 -38.38 -34.68 6.72
CA LYS A 472 -38.18 -36.11 6.45
C LYS A 472 -36.73 -36.50 6.70
N ILE A 473 -36.56 -37.66 7.31
CA ILE A 473 -35.26 -38.33 7.45
C ILE A 473 -35.11 -39.30 6.27
N LYS A 474 -33.96 -39.27 5.60
CA LYS A 474 -33.55 -40.28 4.60
C LYS A 474 -32.19 -40.84 4.94
N THR A 475 -31.96 -42.10 4.61
CA THR A 475 -30.70 -42.80 4.86
C THR A 475 -29.97 -43.02 3.54
N TYR A 476 -28.69 -42.67 3.49
CA TYR A 476 -27.78 -43.00 2.40
C TYR A 476 -26.52 -43.64 2.99
N ARG A 477 -26.23 -44.88 2.62
CA ARG A 477 -25.09 -45.68 3.12
C ARG A 477 -24.95 -45.56 4.65
N ASP A 478 -25.99 -46.01 5.35
CA ASP A 478 -26.12 -46.08 6.81
C ASP A 478 -26.01 -44.74 7.58
N THR A 479 -25.87 -43.61 6.88
CA THR A 479 -25.96 -42.27 7.47
C THR A 479 -27.36 -41.70 7.28
N SER A 480 -27.99 -41.29 8.39
CA SER A 480 -29.28 -40.59 8.40
C SER A 480 -29.10 -39.07 8.21
N TYR A 481 -29.83 -38.52 7.25
CA TYR A 481 -29.90 -37.10 6.95
C TYR A 481 -31.33 -36.60 7.16
N LEU A 482 -31.49 -35.51 7.91
CA LEU A 482 -32.73 -34.75 8.00
C LEU A 482 -32.72 -33.67 6.92
N CYS A 483 -33.76 -33.61 6.09
CA CYS A 483 -33.97 -32.46 5.23
C CYS A 483 -34.41 -31.28 6.10
N ARG A 484 -33.48 -30.35 6.33
CA ARG A 484 -33.61 -29.23 7.26
C ARG A 484 -33.61 -27.90 6.51
N ILE A 485 -34.09 -26.87 7.18
CA ILE A 485 -33.84 -25.49 6.73
C ILE A 485 -32.38 -25.16 7.06
N GLU A 486 -31.63 -24.77 6.04
CA GLU A 486 -30.45 -23.94 6.23
C GLU A 486 -30.89 -22.49 6.37
N VAL A 487 -30.45 -21.87 7.45
CA VAL A 487 -30.67 -20.45 7.74
C VAL A 487 -29.38 -19.72 7.40
N PRO A 488 -29.29 -18.96 6.29
CA PRO A 488 -28.21 -18.00 6.11
C PRO A 488 -28.30 -16.97 7.24
N SER A 489 -27.14 -16.54 7.76
CA SER A 489 -27.03 -15.74 8.99
C SER A 489 -27.90 -14.47 8.97
N SER A 490 -29.06 -14.55 9.63
CA SER A 490 -29.88 -13.44 10.13
C SER A 490 -30.01 -12.18 9.23
N GLN A 491 -30.41 -12.34 7.97
CA GLN A 491 -31.11 -11.25 7.23
C GLN A 491 -31.85 -11.65 5.93
N SER A 492 -31.56 -12.80 5.31
CA SER A 492 -32.25 -13.21 4.07
C SER A 492 -33.61 -13.88 4.33
N GLN A 493 -34.67 -13.47 3.63
CA GLN A 493 -35.96 -14.18 3.60
C GLN A 493 -35.94 -15.48 2.75
N ASN A 494 -34.75 -15.94 2.36
CA ASN A 494 -34.54 -17.13 1.55
C ASN A 494 -34.33 -18.36 2.45
N VAL A 495 -35.41 -19.07 2.73
CA VAL A 495 -35.37 -20.40 3.36
C VAL A 495 -34.66 -21.35 2.40
N GLN A 496 -33.43 -21.79 2.69
CA GLN A 496 -32.75 -22.83 1.92
C GLN A 496 -33.01 -24.21 2.54
N PHE A 497 -33.04 -25.28 1.75
CA PHE A 497 -33.22 -26.65 2.21
C PHE A 497 -31.99 -27.51 1.88
N SER A 498 -31.42 -28.18 2.88
CA SER A 498 -30.29 -29.13 2.69
C SER A 498 -30.42 -30.41 3.53
N TRP A 499 -29.74 -31.48 3.07
CA TRP A 499 -29.61 -32.73 3.78
C TRP A 499 -28.59 -32.61 4.93
N GLY A 500 -29.06 -32.22 6.10
CA GLY A 500 -28.24 -32.15 7.31
C GLY A 500 -28.06 -33.54 7.93
N LYS A 501 -26.81 -33.99 8.09
CA LYS A 501 -26.50 -35.17 8.93
C LYS A 501 -26.95 -34.89 10.37
N ILE A 502 -27.67 -35.85 10.98
CA ILE A 502 -28.18 -35.74 12.35
C ILE A 502 -27.51 -36.73 13.31
N THR A 503 -27.59 -36.45 14.61
CA THR A 503 -27.23 -37.38 15.67
C THR A 503 -28.38 -38.32 16.00
N ASN A 504 -28.06 -39.48 16.56
CA ASN A 504 -29.05 -40.47 17.00
C ASN A 504 -30.00 -39.89 18.08
N ASP A 505 -29.50 -39.00 18.93
CA ASP A 505 -30.28 -38.33 19.99
C ASP A 505 -31.44 -37.50 19.41
N VAL A 506 -31.20 -36.73 18.35
CA VAL A 506 -32.27 -35.93 17.72
C VAL A 506 -33.21 -36.83 16.91
N ALA A 507 -32.68 -37.88 16.27
CA ALA A 507 -33.51 -38.90 15.63
C ALA A 507 -34.45 -39.62 16.63
N SER A 508 -34.03 -39.79 17.89
CA SER A 508 -34.80 -40.47 18.93
C SER A 508 -36.08 -39.73 19.36
N LEU A 509 -36.19 -38.41 19.10
CA LEU A 509 -37.40 -37.63 19.41
C LEU A 509 -38.59 -37.96 18.49
N GLY A 510 -38.32 -38.65 17.36
CA GLY A 510 -39.24 -38.89 16.26
C GLY A 510 -39.45 -37.64 15.40
N ALA A 511 -40.20 -37.77 14.31
CA ALA A 511 -40.65 -36.62 13.54
C ALA A 511 -41.51 -35.70 14.43
N CYS A 512 -41.34 -34.38 14.29
CA CYS A 512 -42.27 -33.40 14.85
C CYS A 512 -43.46 -33.30 13.90
N THR A 513 -44.55 -33.95 14.29
CA THR A 513 -45.80 -34.08 13.52
C THR A 513 -46.86 -33.08 13.94
N ALA A 514 -47.91 -32.92 13.13
CA ALA A 514 -48.95 -31.90 13.34
C ALA A 514 -49.68 -31.98 14.70
N ASP A 515 -49.82 -33.18 15.26
CA ASP A 515 -50.38 -33.46 16.58
C ASP A 515 -49.45 -33.09 17.75
N LEU A 516 -48.14 -32.98 17.48
CA LEU A 516 -47.13 -32.59 18.46
C LEU A 516 -46.85 -31.07 18.47
N ILE A 517 -47.45 -30.29 17.58
CA ILE A 517 -47.22 -28.84 17.48
C ILE A 517 -47.54 -28.16 18.82
N GLY A 518 -46.57 -27.41 19.33
CA GLY A 518 -46.65 -26.73 20.63
C GLY A 518 -46.14 -27.57 21.82
N THR A 519 -46.01 -28.89 21.68
CA THR A 519 -45.45 -29.74 22.75
C THR A 519 -43.95 -29.48 22.95
N ILE A 520 -43.49 -29.62 24.18
CA ILE A 520 -42.06 -29.56 24.53
C ILE A 520 -41.61 -30.96 24.97
N LYS A 521 -40.57 -31.49 24.33
CA LYS A 521 -39.86 -32.71 24.75
C LYS A 521 -38.45 -32.36 25.21
N LYS A 522 -37.89 -33.18 26.10
CA LYS A 522 -36.51 -33.04 26.59
C LYS A 522 -35.65 -34.18 26.02
N THR A 523 -34.48 -33.87 25.49
CA THR A 523 -33.51 -34.89 25.02
C THR A 523 -32.92 -35.67 26.18
N ALA A 524 -32.27 -36.81 25.89
CA ALA A 524 -31.43 -37.52 26.86
C ALA A 524 -30.30 -36.63 27.42
N SER A 525 -29.79 -35.69 26.62
CA SER A 525 -28.83 -34.65 27.02
C SER A 525 -29.44 -33.49 27.82
N GLY A 526 -30.74 -33.53 28.14
CA GLY A 526 -31.40 -32.58 29.02
C GLY A 526 -31.85 -31.25 28.40
N ILE A 527 -31.78 -31.10 27.08
CA ILE A 527 -32.15 -29.87 26.36
C ILE A 527 -33.63 -29.91 25.99
N SER A 528 -34.35 -28.80 26.19
CA SER A 528 -35.79 -28.69 25.89
C SER A 528 -36.02 -28.23 24.45
N TYR A 529 -36.71 -29.05 23.66
CA TYR A 529 -37.11 -28.74 22.28
C TYR A 529 -38.63 -28.62 22.17
N LYS A 530 -39.11 -27.57 21.52
CA LYS A 530 -40.50 -27.38 21.15
C LYS A 530 -40.73 -27.93 19.73
N CYS A 531 -41.76 -28.74 19.54
CA CYS A 531 -42.22 -29.09 18.21
C CYS A 531 -43.00 -27.90 17.63
N THR A 532 -42.53 -27.38 16.50
CA THR A 532 -43.16 -26.28 15.74
C THR A 532 -43.75 -26.82 14.44
N SER A 533 -43.94 -25.98 13.41
CA SER A 533 -44.82 -26.28 12.27
C SER A 533 -44.55 -27.58 11.51
N ASN A 534 -43.33 -28.15 11.57
CA ASN A 534 -43.00 -29.57 11.29
C ASN A 534 -41.56 -29.93 11.75
N SER A 535 -41.01 -29.28 12.79
CA SER A 535 -39.64 -29.53 13.26
C SER A 535 -39.43 -29.31 14.76
N TRP A 536 -38.50 -30.04 15.37
CA TRP A 536 -38.00 -29.78 16.73
C TRP A 536 -37.03 -28.61 16.70
N VAL A 537 -37.42 -27.48 17.28
CA VAL A 537 -36.54 -26.33 17.55
C VAL A 537 -36.25 -26.24 19.04
N ALA A 538 -35.17 -25.59 19.45
CA ALA A 538 -34.95 -25.30 20.87
C ALA A 538 -36.13 -24.46 21.40
N ALA A 539 -36.70 -24.84 22.55
CA ALA A 539 -37.75 -24.05 23.18
C ALA A 539 -37.17 -22.71 23.72
N THR A 540 -38.05 -21.73 23.98
CA THR A 540 -37.68 -20.46 24.62
C THR A 540 -38.19 -20.39 26.06
N VAL A 541 -37.64 -19.46 26.85
CA VAL A 541 -38.15 -19.14 28.20
C VAL A 541 -39.64 -18.76 28.18
N SER A 542 -40.09 -18.04 27.15
CA SER A 542 -41.49 -17.66 26.94
C SER A 542 -42.40 -18.84 26.61
N ASP A 543 -41.87 -19.94 26.07
CA ASP A 543 -42.66 -21.16 25.82
C ASP A 543 -42.96 -21.94 27.11
N VAL A 544 -42.14 -21.76 28.15
CA VAL A 544 -42.28 -22.44 29.46
C VAL A 544 -42.99 -21.57 30.48
N TYR A 545 -42.60 -20.30 30.59
CA TYR A 545 -43.14 -19.36 31.59
C TYR A 545 -44.17 -18.37 31.03
N GLY A 546 -44.47 -18.45 29.72
CA GLY A 546 -45.31 -17.49 28.99
C GLY A 546 -44.65 -16.12 28.81
N ASN A 547 -45.24 -15.26 27.98
CA ASN A 547 -44.75 -13.88 27.78
C ASN A 547 -44.62 -13.12 29.12
N CYS A 548 -43.60 -12.26 29.22
CA CYS A 548 -43.41 -11.34 30.33
C CYS A 548 -44.47 -10.22 30.31
N SER A 549 -44.88 -9.72 31.48
CA SER A 549 -45.99 -8.78 31.66
C SER A 549 -45.89 -8.03 33.00
N SER A 550 -46.70 -6.99 33.17
CA SER A 550 -46.89 -6.28 34.46
C SER A 550 -47.29 -7.22 35.60
N THR A 551 -48.07 -8.25 35.30
CA THR A 551 -48.51 -9.30 36.24
C THR A 551 -47.43 -10.35 36.56
N LYS A 552 -46.27 -10.29 35.90
CA LYS A 552 -45.13 -11.20 36.09
C LYS A 552 -43.83 -10.46 36.42
N THR A 553 -43.87 -9.15 36.64
CA THR A 553 -42.66 -8.37 36.96
C THR A 553 -41.97 -8.95 38.21
N LYS A 554 -40.66 -9.22 38.10
CA LYS A 554 -39.81 -9.95 39.06
C LYS A 554 -40.10 -11.45 39.24
N LEU A 555 -40.91 -12.08 38.38
CA LEU A 555 -40.93 -13.54 38.26
C LEU A 555 -39.58 -14.01 37.69
N SER A 556 -38.92 -14.97 38.34
CA SER A 556 -37.72 -15.63 37.82
C SER A 556 -37.89 -17.15 37.67
N GLY A 557 -37.01 -17.77 36.89
CA GLY A 557 -37.00 -19.21 36.67
C GLY A 557 -35.81 -19.69 35.84
N VAL A 558 -35.42 -20.96 36.00
CA VAL A 558 -34.27 -21.56 35.29
C VAL A 558 -34.75 -22.29 34.04
N PHE A 559 -34.33 -21.81 32.87
CA PHE A 559 -34.64 -22.41 31.57
C PHE A 559 -33.37 -22.87 30.86
N ASN A 560 -33.32 -24.15 30.45
CA ASN A 560 -32.16 -24.81 29.82
C ASN A 560 -30.81 -24.58 30.56
N GLY A 561 -30.83 -24.35 31.88
CA GLY A 561 -29.65 -24.12 32.71
C GLY A 561 -29.28 -22.66 32.97
N VAL A 562 -30.01 -21.70 32.38
CA VAL A 562 -29.82 -20.24 32.59
C VAL A 562 -30.98 -19.69 33.41
N GLU A 563 -30.71 -18.82 34.38
CA GLU A 563 -31.77 -18.11 35.11
C GLU A 563 -32.27 -16.90 34.29
N TYR A 564 -33.59 -16.70 34.26
CA TYR A 564 -34.24 -15.58 33.62
C TYR A 564 -35.12 -14.83 34.62
N ILE A 565 -35.27 -13.51 34.44
CA ILE A 565 -36.19 -12.65 35.20
C ILE A 565 -37.03 -11.78 34.25
N CYS A 566 -38.31 -11.59 34.57
CA CYS A 566 -39.23 -10.75 33.82
C CYS A 566 -39.26 -9.31 34.38
N ASP A 567 -38.90 -8.30 33.59
CA ASP A 567 -38.93 -6.89 34.01
C ASP A 567 -39.15 -5.91 32.82
N ILE A 568 -39.15 -4.60 33.09
CA ILE A 568 -39.39 -3.53 32.11
C ILE A 568 -38.08 -3.13 31.40
N ASP A 569 -37.97 -3.41 30.10
CA ASP A 569 -36.98 -2.80 29.21
C ASP A 569 -37.60 -1.84 28.18
N ARG A 570 -37.02 -0.64 28.08
CA ARG A 570 -37.45 0.52 27.26
C ARG A 570 -38.94 0.89 27.32
N GLY A 571 -39.66 0.44 28.36
CA GLY A 571 -41.10 0.66 28.54
C GLY A 571 -41.98 -0.54 28.13
N SER A 572 -41.36 -1.67 27.76
CA SER A 572 -42.01 -2.94 27.44
C SER A 572 -41.59 -4.03 28.44
N TYR A 573 -42.41 -5.06 28.64
CA TYR A 573 -42.09 -6.18 29.55
C TYR A 573 -41.35 -7.29 28.80
N GLN A 574 -40.14 -7.65 29.23
CA GLN A 574 -39.27 -8.63 28.57
C GLN A 574 -38.64 -9.62 29.56
N TRP A 575 -38.34 -10.82 29.07
CA TRP A 575 -37.51 -11.79 29.81
C TRP A 575 -36.03 -11.48 29.61
N TYR A 576 -35.37 -11.08 30.68
CA TYR A 576 -33.93 -10.87 30.73
C TYR A 576 -33.23 -12.16 31.17
N ALA A 577 -32.19 -12.58 30.44
CA ALA A 577 -31.33 -13.70 30.80
C ALA A 577 -30.23 -13.21 31.74
N MET A 578 -30.15 -13.77 32.95
CA MET A 578 -29.20 -13.31 33.95
C MET A 578 -27.77 -13.71 33.60
N GLN A 579 -26.90 -12.71 33.52
CA GLN A 579 -25.48 -12.80 33.26
C GLN A 579 -24.74 -12.88 34.61
N PRO A 580 -23.59 -13.58 34.73
CA PRO A 580 -22.86 -13.70 36.00
C PRO A 580 -22.48 -12.36 36.67
N ILE A 581 -22.33 -11.31 35.86
CA ILE A 581 -22.02 -9.93 36.29
C ILE A 581 -23.17 -9.24 37.04
N ASP A 582 -24.41 -9.65 36.84
CA ASP A 582 -25.59 -9.00 37.45
C ASP A 582 -25.62 -9.19 38.97
N SER A 583 -24.98 -10.27 39.45
CA SER A 583 -24.74 -10.52 40.87
C SER A 583 -23.89 -9.45 41.56
N VAL A 584 -23.13 -8.65 40.79
CA VAL A 584 -22.24 -7.59 41.27
C VAL A 584 -22.77 -6.20 40.90
N ALA A 585 -23.21 -6.01 39.65
CA ALA A 585 -23.61 -4.71 39.14
C ALA A 585 -25.12 -4.41 39.23
N GLY A 586 -25.94 -5.46 39.40
CA GLY A 586 -27.32 -5.49 38.95
C GLY A 586 -27.42 -5.62 37.42
N TYR A 587 -28.56 -6.12 36.94
CA TYR A 587 -28.83 -6.23 35.50
C TYR A 587 -28.73 -4.89 34.78
N CYS A 588 -28.26 -4.95 33.54
CA CYS A 588 -28.23 -3.78 32.66
C CYS A 588 -29.68 -3.30 32.42
N ALA A 589 -29.89 -1.99 32.59
CA ALA A 589 -31.20 -1.37 32.55
C ALA A 589 -31.04 0.12 32.25
N LYS A 590 -32.12 0.81 31.88
CA LYS A 590 -32.09 2.25 31.52
C LYS A 590 -31.33 3.16 32.52
N PRO A 591 -31.44 3.01 33.86
CA PRO A 591 -30.66 3.82 34.81
C PRO A 591 -29.15 3.55 34.82
N ARG A 592 -28.71 2.42 34.26
CA ARG A 592 -27.31 2.01 34.08
C ARG A 592 -26.82 2.14 32.63
N ALA A 593 -27.64 2.63 31.69
CA ALA A 593 -27.24 2.72 30.29
C ALA A 593 -25.94 3.55 30.14
N ASN A 594 -25.02 3.08 29.30
CA ASN A 594 -23.66 3.62 29.15
C ASN A 594 -22.69 3.46 30.34
N LEU A 595 -23.12 2.90 31.48
CA LEU A 595 -22.23 2.55 32.60
C LEU A 595 -21.21 1.48 32.14
N LEU A 596 -19.94 1.72 32.46
CA LEU A 596 -18.81 0.83 32.19
C LEU A 596 -18.25 0.34 33.53
N ILE A 597 -18.02 -0.96 33.65
CA ILE A 597 -17.52 -1.65 34.85
C ILE A 597 -16.53 -2.75 34.48
N SER A 598 -15.77 -3.25 35.45
CA SER A 598 -14.95 -4.47 35.32
C SER A 598 -15.50 -5.61 36.18
N TYR A 599 -15.51 -6.83 35.65
CA TYR A 599 -15.88 -8.05 36.37
C TYR A 599 -14.99 -9.21 35.90
N LYS A 600 -14.25 -9.82 36.84
CA LYS A 600 -13.23 -10.86 36.54
C LYS A 600 -12.28 -10.44 35.41
N ASP A 601 -11.73 -9.24 35.56
CA ASP A 601 -10.75 -8.61 34.67
C ASP A 601 -11.23 -8.31 33.23
N VAL A 602 -12.47 -8.65 32.89
CA VAL A 602 -13.15 -8.25 31.65
C VAL A 602 -13.99 -6.99 31.89
N TYR A 603 -13.92 -6.05 30.95
CA TYR A 603 -14.69 -4.80 31.00
C TYR A 603 -16.03 -4.96 30.28
N TYR A 604 -17.12 -4.55 30.94
CA TYR A 604 -18.48 -4.63 30.41
C TYR A 604 -19.15 -3.26 30.41
N ILE A 605 -19.84 -2.96 29.31
CA ILE A 605 -20.67 -1.76 29.16
C ILE A 605 -22.14 -2.14 29.02
N CYS A 606 -23.01 -1.44 29.75
CA CYS A 606 -24.46 -1.63 29.64
C CYS A 606 -24.96 -0.94 28.35
N SER A 607 -25.25 -1.75 27.33
CA SER A 607 -25.56 -1.29 25.97
C SER A 607 -27.01 -0.80 25.85
N GLY A 608 -27.20 0.38 25.23
CA GLY A 608 -28.51 1.01 25.08
C GLY A 608 -29.10 0.99 23.65
N THR A 609 -28.31 0.57 22.66
CA THR A 609 -28.64 0.55 21.22
C THR A 609 -27.60 -0.29 20.46
N PRO A 610 -27.96 -1.08 19.42
CA PRO A 610 -29.33 -1.41 19.00
C PRO A 610 -29.99 -2.45 19.91
N ASP A 611 -29.19 -3.34 20.49
CA ASP A 611 -29.59 -4.48 21.34
C ASP A 611 -30.46 -4.08 22.53
N PRO A 612 -31.21 -5.00 23.18
CA PRO A 612 -31.81 -4.78 24.50
C PRO A 612 -30.75 -4.40 25.54
N ASN A 613 -31.19 -3.97 26.73
CA ASN A 613 -30.26 -3.61 27.81
C ASN A 613 -29.55 -4.84 28.40
N VAL A 614 -28.42 -5.24 27.78
CA VAL A 614 -27.50 -6.29 28.24
C VAL A 614 -26.10 -5.71 28.52
N TRP A 615 -25.36 -6.36 29.42
CA TRP A 615 -23.93 -6.15 29.57
C TRP A 615 -23.20 -6.81 28.41
N LYS A 616 -22.70 -6.01 27.47
CA LYS A 616 -21.76 -6.49 26.44
C LYS A 616 -20.33 -6.26 26.90
N GLU A 617 -19.40 -7.07 26.42
CA GLU A 617 -17.97 -6.78 26.56
C GLU A 617 -17.65 -5.47 25.83
N ALA A 618 -16.92 -4.59 26.51
CA ALA A 618 -16.64 -3.26 26.01
C ALA A 618 -15.43 -3.28 25.06
N THR A 619 -15.54 -2.59 23.93
CA THR A 619 -14.40 -2.41 23.03
C THR A 619 -13.34 -1.52 23.66
N ARG A 620 -12.06 -1.67 23.24
CA ARG A 620 -10.96 -0.76 23.63
C ARG A 620 -11.34 0.73 23.53
N GLU A 621 -12.03 1.09 22.45
CA GLU A 621 -12.51 2.44 22.20
C GLU A 621 -13.56 2.89 23.25
N GLU A 622 -14.50 2.03 23.63
CA GLU A 622 -15.49 2.31 24.67
C GLU A 622 -14.87 2.39 26.07
N ILE A 623 -13.84 1.59 26.35
CA ILE A 623 -13.10 1.59 27.61
C ILE A 623 -12.31 2.89 27.76
N LEU A 624 -11.40 3.17 26.82
CA LEU A 624 -10.47 4.30 26.91
C LEU A 624 -11.16 5.66 26.77
N LYS A 625 -12.39 5.72 26.22
CA LYS A 625 -13.23 6.93 26.25
C LYS A 625 -13.94 7.18 27.58
N LYS A 626 -13.98 6.24 28.53
CA LYS A 626 -14.84 6.33 29.74
C LYS A 626 -14.17 5.84 31.03
N CYS A 627 -13.21 6.60 31.54
CA CYS A 627 -12.83 6.48 32.95
C CYS A 627 -13.92 7.12 33.80
N THR A 628 -14.72 6.31 34.51
CA THR A 628 -15.79 6.79 35.41
C THR A 628 -15.39 6.57 36.87
N THR A 629 -16.10 7.18 37.82
CA THR A 629 -15.88 6.94 39.25
C THR A 629 -16.07 5.49 39.69
N ALA A 630 -16.82 4.68 38.92
CA ALA A 630 -16.96 3.23 39.14
C ALA A 630 -15.72 2.41 38.70
N LEU A 631 -14.76 3.06 38.04
CA LEU A 631 -13.49 2.49 37.57
C LEU A 631 -12.28 3.17 38.20
N GLU A 632 -12.45 4.10 39.14
CA GLU A 632 -11.36 4.85 39.76
C GLU A 632 -10.36 3.88 40.42
N GLY A 633 -9.11 3.92 39.97
CA GLY A 633 -8.05 3.00 40.37
C GLY A 633 -7.88 1.75 39.51
N ALA A 634 -8.84 1.41 38.64
CA ALA A 634 -8.77 0.24 37.76
C ALA A 634 -7.69 0.37 36.68
N ILE A 635 -7.08 -0.74 36.30
CA ILE A 635 -6.02 -0.81 35.27
C ILE A 635 -6.55 -1.58 34.07
N TYR A 636 -6.52 -0.94 32.90
CA TYR A 636 -6.70 -1.57 31.60
C TYR A 636 -5.32 -1.87 31.01
N SER A 637 -5.14 -3.08 30.46
CA SER A 637 -3.88 -3.51 29.86
C SER A 637 -4.16 -4.44 28.68
N ASP A 638 -3.51 -4.19 27.55
CA ASP A 638 -3.51 -5.07 26.39
C ASP A 638 -2.18 -5.00 25.61
N SER A 639 -2.14 -5.55 24.39
CA SER A 639 -0.94 -5.58 23.55
C SER A 639 -0.49 -4.23 22.97
N MET A 640 -1.21 -3.13 23.23
CA MET A 640 -0.93 -1.79 22.70
C MET A 640 -0.86 -0.71 23.78
N VAL A 641 -1.51 -0.89 24.94
CA VAL A 641 -1.57 0.14 25.99
C VAL A 641 -1.75 -0.47 27.38
N THR A 642 -1.14 0.16 28.40
CA THR A 642 -1.51 -0.05 29.81
C THR A 642 -1.79 1.29 30.46
N ALA A 643 -3.01 1.46 30.96
CA ALA A 643 -3.50 2.71 31.54
C ALA A 643 -4.31 2.47 32.81
N LYS A 644 -4.25 3.40 33.76
CA LYS A 644 -5.00 3.42 35.00
C LYS A 644 -6.01 4.56 35.02
N CYS A 645 -7.27 4.24 35.30
CA CYS A 645 -8.32 5.22 35.46
C CYS A 645 -8.07 6.00 36.78
N THR A 646 -7.82 7.31 36.66
CA THR A 646 -7.41 8.20 37.74
C THR A 646 -8.04 9.58 37.57
N ALA A 647 -8.75 10.05 38.60
CA ALA A 647 -9.51 11.30 38.60
C ALA A 647 -10.44 11.45 37.38
N SER A 648 -11.19 10.40 37.05
CA SER A 648 -12.06 10.34 35.84
C SER A 648 -11.35 10.50 34.48
N SER A 649 -10.03 10.32 34.41
CA SER A 649 -9.27 10.21 33.16
C SER A 649 -8.39 8.96 33.12
N TRP A 650 -8.22 8.31 31.98
CA TRP A 650 -7.19 7.26 31.86
C TRP A 650 -5.81 7.92 31.78
N LYS A 651 -4.87 7.52 32.65
CA LYS A 651 -3.46 7.93 32.58
C LYS A 651 -2.60 6.68 32.34
N ALA A 652 -1.59 6.77 31.48
CA ALA A 652 -0.69 5.65 31.23
C ALA A 652 0.00 5.14 32.50
N VAL A 653 0.22 3.83 32.59
CA VAL A 653 1.06 3.22 33.63
C VAL A 653 2.48 3.11 33.09
N LEU A 654 3.34 4.03 33.50
CA LEU A 654 4.73 4.10 33.06
C LEU A 654 5.63 3.45 34.13
N THR A 655 6.26 2.33 33.79
CA THR A 655 7.23 1.63 34.65
C THR A 655 8.66 1.91 34.24
N GLU A 656 8.92 1.94 32.93
CA GLU A 656 10.26 2.09 32.38
C GLU A 656 10.72 3.54 32.42
N THR A 657 11.99 3.74 32.76
CA THR A 657 12.61 5.06 32.83
C THR A 657 13.99 5.09 32.19
N LEU A 658 14.27 6.16 31.46
CA LEU A 658 15.61 6.54 31.04
C LEU A 658 16.21 7.50 32.07
N LYS A 659 17.40 7.19 32.57
CA LYS A 659 18.23 8.17 33.28
C LYS A 659 19.28 8.72 32.33
N ASP A 660 19.27 10.03 32.09
CA ASP A 660 20.28 10.72 31.31
C ASP A 660 21.61 10.76 32.12
N PRO A 661 22.70 10.17 31.61
CA PRO A 661 23.98 10.15 32.34
C PRO A 661 24.68 11.52 32.35
N ARG A 662 24.24 12.49 31.52
CA ARG A 662 24.90 13.79 31.34
C ARG A 662 24.54 14.80 32.43
N ASP A 663 23.33 14.73 32.96
CA ASP A 663 22.82 15.63 34.01
C ASP A 663 22.08 14.92 35.17
N GLY A 664 21.82 13.61 35.04
CA GLY A 664 21.13 12.82 36.05
C GLY A 664 19.61 12.91 36.02
N ASN A 665 19.00 13.65 35.09
CA ASN A 665 17.54 13.68 34.91
C ASN A 665 17.01 12.26 34.64
N VAL A 666 15.84 11.97 35.18
CA VAL A 666 15.07 10.75 34.87
C VAL A 666 13.86 11.15 34.04
N TYR A 667 13.54 10.35 33.04
CA TYR A 667 12.39 10.50 32.15
C TYR A 667 11.66 9.16 32.06
N TYR A 668 10.34 9.15 32.17
CA TYR A 668 9.56 7.95 31.84
C TYR A 668 9.58 7.69 30.33
N THR A 669 9.50 6.42 29.97
CA THR A 669 9.52 5.94 28.58
C THR A 669 8.33 5.03 28.30
N THR A 670 7.84 5.05 27.06
CA THR A 670 6.69 4.25 26.61
C THR A 670 6.96 3.65 25.23
N THR A 671 6.51 2.42 24.99
CA THR A 671 6.65 1.75 23.68
C THR A 671 5.30 1.67 23.00
N PHE A 672 5.21 2.21 21.79
CA PHE A 672 4.00 2.21 20.97
C PHE A 672 4.35 2.02 19.49
N ASP A 673 3.60 1.17 18.80
CA ASP A 673 3.84 0.76 17.40
C ASP A 673 5.30 0.35 17.10
N GLY A 674 5.89 -0.45 18.00
CA GLY A 674 7.28 -0.92 17.92
C GLY A 674 8.35 0.11 18.30
N LYS A 675 8.05 1.41 18.27
CA LYS A 675 8.97 2.49 18.64
C LYS A 675 8.91 2.78 20.14
N THR A 676 10.05 3.10 20.76
CA THR A 676 10.10 3.52 22.18
C THR A 676 10.39 5.01 22.28
N TRP A 677 9.53 5.72 22.98
CA TRP A 677 9.49 7.18 23.08
C TRP A 677 9.74 7.63 24.52
N MET A 678 10.29 8.82 24.71
CA MET A 678 10.14 9.55 25.97
C MET A 678 8.67 9.95 26.14
N ALA A 679 8.09 9.65 27.31
CA ALA A 679 6.77 10.14 27.72
C ALA A 679 6.78 11.66 28.02
N GLU A 680 7.95 12.16 28.42
CA GLU A 680 8.18 13.52 28.87
C GLU A 680 9.09 14.30 27.90
N ASN A 681 9.03 15.62 27.94
CA ASN A 681 9.90 16.47 27.11
C ASN A 681 11.25 16.71 27.83
N LEU A 682 12.33 16.80 27.05
CA LEU A 682 13.71 16.86 27.51
C LEU A 682 13.96 18.07 28.42
N ARG A 683 14.70 17.85 29.52
CA ARG A 683 15.06 18.84 30.56
C ARG A 683 16.57 19.13 30.62
N TYR A 684 17.32 18.73 29.59
CA TYR A 684 18.77 18.82 29.53
C TYR A 684 19.24 20.27 29.39
N LYS A 685 20.16 20.68 30.27
CA LYS A 685 20.74 22.03 30.34
C LYS A 685 22.25 22.00 30.61
N GLY A 686 22.91 20.94 30.17
CA GLY A 686 24.34 20.70 30.38
C GLY A 686 25.23 21.38 29.34
N ALA A 687 26.44 20.88 29.17
CA ALA A 687 27.37 21.35 28.14
C ALA A 687 26.75 21.21 26.74
N GLY A 688 27.00 22.19 25.87
CA GLY A 688 26.46 22.26 24.51
C GLY A 688 25.09 22.94 24.37
N VAL A 689 24.40 23.27 25.48
CA VAL A 689 23.10 23.96 25.41
C VAL A 689 23.27 25.47 25.62
N ASP A 690 23.14 26.25 24.55
CA ASP A 690 23.32 27.71 24.56
C ASP A 690 21.99 28.49 24.51
N ARG A 691 21.00 28.01 23.75
CA ARG A 691 19.68 28.65 23.60
C ARG A 691 18.53 27.74 24.05
N PHE A 692 18.20 27.84 25.33
CA PHE A 692 17.06 27.17 25.94
C PHE A 692 16.27 28.11 26.85
N TRP A 693 15.02 27.75 27.12
CA TRP A 693 14.08 28.54 27.89
C TRP A 693 13.10 27.70 28.69
N TYR A 694 12.77 28.17 29.90
CA TYR A 694 11.62 27.68 30.67
C TYR A 694 10.30 28.10 29.98
N PRO A 695 9.23 27.29 30.04
CA PRO A 695 7.96 27.54 29.33
C PRO A 695 7.07 28.62 29.96
N ASN A 696 7.26 28.97 31.24
CA ASN A 696 6.70 30.14 31.92
C ASN A 696 7.42 30.29 33.28
N ASP A 697 7.64 31.51 33.76
CA ASP A 697 8.27 31.76 35.06
C ASP A 697 7.42 31.21 36.24
N ASN A 698 6.10 31.05 36.02
CA ASN A 698 5.17 30.45 37.00
C ASN A 698 5.01 28.92 36.88
N ILE A 699 5.68 28.26 35.93
CA ILE A 699 5.47 26.83 35.64
C ILE A 699 6.76 26.04 35.85
N LYS A 700 6.65 24.95 36.63
CA LYS A 700 7.74 24.00 36.87
C LYS A 700 8.12 23.27 35.59
N TYR A 701 9.30 23.57 35.05
CA TYR A 701 9.84 22.89 33.86
C TYR A 701 10.06 21.39 34.12
N GLU A 702 10.17 20.99 35.39
CA GLU A 702 10.20 19.60 35.82
C GLU A 702 9.01 18.79 35.30
N SER A 703 7.81 19.38 35.12
CA SER A 703 6.62 18.68 34.59
C SER A 703 6.30 19.00 33.12
N ARG A 704 7.13 19.79 32.43
CA ARG A 704 6.86 20.28 31.06
C ARG A 704 8.04 20.16 30.08
N GLY A 705 9.25 19.88 30.56
CA GLY A 705 10.46 20.00 29.75
C GLY A 705 10.93 21.45 29.60
N LEU A 706 11.98 21.63 28.81
CA LEU A 706 12.48 22.93 28.35
C LEU A 706 12.11 23.16 26.88
N LEU A 707 12.10 24.42 26.47
CA LEU A 707 12.01 24.84 25.07
C LEU A 707 13.42 25.16 24.57
N TYR A 708 13.79 24.71 23.36
CA TYR A 708 15.11 24.90 22.76
C TYR A 708 14.97 25.58 21.40
N GLN A 709 15.98 26.33 20.94
CA GLN A 709 16.04 26.73 19.53
C GLN A 709 16.40 25.53 18.64
N TRP A 710 16.08 25.58 17.35
CA TRP A 710 16.27 24.43 16.45
C TRP A 710 17.74 24.01 16.34
N HIS A 711 18.68 24.93 16.10
CA HIS A 711 20.10 24.56 16.03
C HIS A 711 20.58 23.94 17.36
N THR A 712 20.22 24.51 18.51
CA THR A 712 20.57 23.97 19.84
C THR A 712 19.99 22.57 20.03
N ALA A 713 18.72 22.35 19.66
CA ALA A 713 18.08 21.04 19.70
C ALA A 713 18.81 20.01 18.83
N MET A 714 19.24 20.40 17.64
CA MET A 714 19.95 19.52 16.70
C MET A 714 21.45 19.35 17.00
N GLN A 715 22.00 20.03 18.03
CA GLN A 715 23.45 20.18 18.27
C GLN A 715 24.23 20.71 17.04
N LEU A 716 23.68 21.74 16.39
CA LEU A 716 24.26 22.44 15.24
C LEU A 716 24.70 23.86 15.60
N ASP A 717 25.57 24.44 14.77
CA ASP A 717 25.93 25.86 14.88
C ASP A 717 24.74 26.77 14.60
N SER A 718 24.65 27.86 15.37
CA SER A 718 23.65 28.94 15.25
C SER A 718 23.49 29.53 13.83
N ILE A 719 24.48 29.38 12.94
CA ILE A 719 24.36 29.77 11.53
C ILE A 719 23.17 29.07 10.83
N TYR A 720 22.88 27.82 11.21
CA TYR A 720 21.82 27.00 10.59
C TYR A 720 20.39 27.38 11.02
N ASP A 721 20.21 28.35 11.93
CA ASP A 721 18.94 29.07 12.10
C ASP A 721 18.61 29.97 10.89
N LYS A 722 19.62 30.30 10.06
CA LYS A 722 19.55 31.30 8.99
C LYS A 722 20.02 30.76 7.63
N THR A 723 20.76 29.66 7.61
CA THR A 723 21.21 28.96 6.39
C THR A 723 20.48 27.62 6.20
N ILE A 724 20.66 27.03 5.01
CA ILE A 724 20.27 25.65 4.72
C ILE A 724 21.38 24.72 5.25
N LEU A 725 20.98 23.58 5.80
CA LEU A 725 21.85 22.44 6.10
C LEU A 725 21.63 21.39 4.99
N GLY A 726 22.70 20.75 4.49
CA GLY A 726 22.60 19.80 3.38
C GLY A 726 21.77 18.56 3.72
N TYR A 727 21.02 18.04 2.75
CA TYR A 727 20.10 16.89 2.96
C TYR A 727 20.84 15.62 3.43
N ASP A 728 22.08 15.45 2.99
CA ASP A 728 23.01 14.39 3.38
C ASP A 728 23.56 14.52 4.81
N GLN A 729 23.42 15.69 5.44
CA GLN A 729 24.12 16.03 6.68
C GLN A 729 23.36 15.58 7.94
N ILE A 730 22.02 15.51 7.89
CA ILE A 730 21.20 14.88 8.93
C ILE A 730 21.02 13.42 8.58
N LYS A 731 21.71 12.55 9.32
CA LYS A 731 21.56 11.10 9.18
C LYS A 731 20.27 10.61 9.87
N PRO A 732 19.66 9.51 9.41
CA PRO A 732 18.62 8.82 10.16
C PRO A 732 19.05 8.55 11.61
N GLN A 733 18.10 8.54 12.54
CA GLN A 733 18.36 8.49 13.99
C GLN A 733 19.28 9.65 14.47
N TRP A 734 19.00 10.89 14.05
CA TRP A 734 19.82 12.05 14.43
C TRP A 734 19.75 12.36 15.94
N GLN A 735 20.83 12.06 16.66
CA GLN A 735 20.87 12.15 18.12
C GLN A 735 20.39 13.52 18.65
N GLY A 736 20.85 14.63 18.05
CA GLY A 736 20.58 15.98 18.57
C GLY A 736 20.89 16.09 20.06
N LEU A 737 20.10 16.84 20.83
CA LEU A 737 20.23 16.91 22.30
C LEU A 737 19.81 15.64 23.04
N CYS A 738 19.30 14.60 22.38
CA CYS A 738 18.88 13.38 23.07
C CYS A 738 20.07 12.64 23.70
N PRO A 739 19.85 11.83 24.76
CA PRO A 739 20.89 10.97 25.33
C PRO A 739 21.40 9.96 24.32
N ALA A 740 22.62 9.43 24.48
CA ALA A 740 23.11 8.37 23.60
C ALA A 740 22.18 7.13 23.65
N GLY A 741 21.90 6.53 22.49
CA GLY A 741 20.84 5.51 22.35
C GLY A 741 19.46 6.10 22.04
N TRP A 742 19.35 7.41 21.84
CA TRP A 742 18.11 8.14 21.54
C TRP A 742 18.37 9.30 20.57
N HIS A 743 17.37 9.62 19.75
CA HIS A 743 17.40 10.65 18.72
C HIS A 743 16.17 11.55 18.74
N ILE A 744 16.26 12.68 18.03
CA ILE A 744 15.10 13.53 17.72
C ILE A 744 14.33 12.84 16.57
N PRO A 745 13.01 12.64 16.71
CA PRO A 745 12.23 11.87 15.74
C PRO A 745 12.19 12.56 14.37
N ASP A 746 12.24 11.75 13.31
CA ASP A 746 12.07 12.21 11.94
C ASP A 746 10.58 12.30 11.52
N GLU A 747 10.33 12.74 10.29
CA GLU A 747 8.98 12.88 9.74
C GLU A 747 8.25 11.53 9.63
N ASP A 748 8.96 10.44 9.34
CA ASP A 748 8.38 9.11 9.19
C ASP A 748 7.96 8.53 10.54
N GLU A 749 8.76 8.72 11.60
CA GLU A 749 8.39 8.32 12.96
C GLU A 749 7.21 9.13 13.50
N LEU A 750 7.20 10.46 13.28
CA LEU A 750 6.09 11.32 13.65
C LEU A 750 4.81 10.98 12.88
N SER A 751 4.92 10.72 11.57
CA SER A 751 3.77 10.34 10.73
C SER A 751 3.26 8.93 11.05
N SER A 752 4.14 8.01 11.45
CA SER A 752 3.81 6.65 11.87
C SER A 752 3.12 6.64 13.22
N LEU A 753 3.63 7.37 14.22
CA LEU A 753 2.96 7.57 15.52
C LEU A 753 1.54 8.11 15.33
N ARG A 754 1.37 9.17 14.52
CA ARG A 754 0.07 9.73 14.13
C ARG A 754 -0.85 8.67 13.51
N ARG A 755 -0.34 7.89 12.56
CA ARG A 755 -1.09 6.84 11.85
C ARG A 755 -1.54 5.71 12.80
N ALA A 756 -0.66 5.26 13.68
CA ALA A 756 -0.92 4.21 14.65
C ALA A 756 -1.93 4.63 15.72
N VAL A 757 -1.83 5.88 16.23
CA VAL A 757 -2.83 6.50 17.14
C VAL A 757 -4.21 6.52 16.47
N ASN A 758 -4.29 7.03 15.23
CA ASN A 758 -5.54 7.17 14.49
C ASN A 758 -6.18 5.80 14.19
N ASN A 759 -5.41 4.85 13.66
CA ASN A 759 -5.89 3.51 13.31
C ASN A 759 -6.34 2.71 14.54
N SER A 760 -5.61 2.82 15.66
CA SER A 760 -5.93 2.11 16.90
C SER A 760 -7.06 2.77 17.70
N LYS A 761 -7.38 4.04 17.38
CA LYS A 761 -8.28 4.93 18.13
C LYS A 761 -7.93 5.09 19.61
N ILE A 762 -6.64 4.99 19.94
CA ILE A 762 -6.15 5.06 21.32
C ILE A 762 -5.82 6.52 21.65
N PRO A 763 -6.35 7.11 22.75
CA PRO A 763 -5.99 8.46 23.14
C PRO A 763 -4.50 8.58 23.49
N VAL A 764 -3.85 9.66 23.04
CA VAL A 764 -2.40 9.88 23.21
C VAL A 764 -1.98 9.91 24.69
N TYR A 765 -2.86 10.36 25.59
CA TYR A 765 -2.65 10.32 27.05
C TYR A 765 -2.67 8.90 27.65
N ALA A 766 -3.33 7.93 27.00
CA ALA A 766 -3.44 6.56 27.50
C ALA A 766 -2.17 5.76 27.24
N ILE A 767 -1.46 6.03 26.15
CA ILE A 767 -0.15 5.46 25.80
C ILE A 767 1.03 6.23 26.41
N GLY A 768 0.77 7.28 27.20
CA GLY A 768 1.80 8.00 27.95
C GLY A 768 2.50 9.09 27.17
N LEU A 769 2.03 9.39 25.95
CA LEU A 769 2.53 10.48 25.13
C LEU A 769 1.71 11.77 25.28
N GLY A 770 0.69 11.78 26.14
CA GLY A 770 -0.12 12.97 26.42
C GLY A 770 0.76 14.15 26.86
N VAL A 771 0.72 15.23 26.09
CA VAL A 771 1.47 16.44 26.41
C VAL A 771 0.73 17.25 27.46
N ALA A 772 1.33 17.44 28.63
CA ALA A 772 0.93 18.54 29.49
C ALA A 772 1.37 19.83 28.77
N GLY A 773 0.44 20.49 28.06
CA GLY A 773 0.73 21.48 27.01
C GLY A 773 1.88 22.43 27.33
N THR A 774 2.96 22.38 26.55
CA THR A 774 4.22 23.06 26.85
C THR A 774 4.29 24.47 26.25
N GLY A 775 3.41 24.78 25.30
CA GLY A 775 3.45 26.01 24.53
C GLY A 775 4.71 26.14 23.66
N PHE A 776 4.95 27.36 23.21
CA PHE A 776 6.19 27.78 22.55
C PHE A 776 6.59 29.20 22.97
N ARG A 777 7.83 29.58 22.68
CA ARG A 777 8.38 30.94 22.91
C ARG A 777 8.84 31.55 21.59
N TYR A 778 8.73 32.87 21.45
CA TYR A 778 9.03 33.61 20.21
C TYR A 778 10.27 34.52 20.36
N GLN A 779 11.19 34.49 19.40
CA GLN A 779 12.43 35.29 19.36
C GLN A 779 12.45 36.14 18.07
N TRP A 780 12.88 37.40 18.19
CA TRP A 780 12.99 38.37 17.09
C TRP A 780 14.42 38.91 17.01
N TYR A 781 14.96 39.09 15.81
CA TYR A 781 16.28 39.69 15.62
C TYR A 781 16.15 41.20 15.37
N ARG A 782 16.60 42.04 16.31
CA ARG A 782 16.58 43.51 16.17
C ARG A 782 17.99 44.08 16.28
N ASN A 783 18.48 44.72 15.22
CA ASN A 783 19.84 45.29 15.14
C ASN A 783 20.96 44.28 15.46
N GLY A 784 20.76 42.99 15.13
CA GLY A 784 21.69 41.91 15.48
C GLY A 784 21.62 41.43 16.93
N ILE A 785 20.67 41.91 17.72
CA ILE A 785 20.41 41.48 19.11
C ILE A 785 19.13 40.64 19.14
N ASP A 786 19.16 39.55 19.90
CA ASP A 786 18.06 38.61 20.06
C ASP A 786 17.07 39.14 21.10
N VAL A 787 15.88 39.54 20.67
CA VAL A 787 14.80 40.09 21.50
C VAL A 787 13.72 39.03 21.66
N VAL A 788 13.44 38.61 22.89
CA VAL A 788 12.48 37.54 23.17
C VAL A 788 11.12 38.12 23.57
N THR A 789 10.04 37.66 22.94
CA THR A 789 8.71 38.26 23.03
C THR A 789 7.61 37.24 23.32
N GLY A 790 7.50 36.84 24.59
CA GLY A 790 6.34 36.11 25.13
C GLY A 790 6.28 34.61 24.85
N PHE A 791 5.16 34.02 25.29
CA PHE A 791 4.81 32.61 25.17
C PHE A 791 3.37 32.45 24.71
N GLU A 792 3.08 31.37 24.00
CA GLU A 792 1.73 31.04 23.54
C GLU A 792 1.41 29.55 23.72
N LYS A 793 0.10 29.23 23.78
CA LYS A 793 -0.46 27.87 23.77
C LYS A 793 0.02 26.89 24.86
N ILE A 794 0.48 27.44 25.98
CA ILE A 794 0.73 26.69 27.23
C ILE A 794 -0.58 26.04 27.69
N ASP A 795 -0.51 24.85 28.29
CA ASP A 795 -1.63 24.01 28.76
C ASP A 795 -2.60 23.51 27.68
N THR A 796 -2.61 24.09 26.47
CA THR A 796 -3.48 23.67 25.35
C THR A 796 -2.76 22.85 24.27
N THR A 797 -1.42 22.92 24.21
CA THR A 797 -0.70 22.49 23.01
C THR A 797 0.76 22.14 23.29
N GLY A 798 1.23 21.03 22.72
CA GLY A 798 2.62 20.57 22.86
C GLY A 798 3.35 20.56 21.51
N TYR A 799 4.24 21.52 21.32
CA TYR A 799 5.12 21.61 20.15
C TYR A 799 6.47 20.95 20.42
N PHE A 800 6.95 20.14 19.49
CA PHE A 800 8.27 19.53 19.56
C PHE A 800 8.96 19.44 18.20
N TRP A 801 10.27 19.65 18.21
CA TRP A 801 11.11 19.59 17.01
C TRP A 801 11.16 18.16 16.44
N GLY A 802 11.09 18.06 15.12
CA GLY A 802 11.54 16.90 14.37
C GLY A 802 12.96 17.08 13.81
N ALA A 803 13.63 15.98 13.48
CA ALA A 803 14.94 15.96 12.84
C ALA A 803 14.88 16.18 11.32
N SER A 804 13.76 15.84 10.68
CA SER A 804 13.60 15.99 9.22
C SER A 804 13.68 17.44 8.74
N PHE A 805 14.24 17.58 7.55
CA PHE A 805 14.48 18.87 6.92
C PHE A 805 13.20 19.67 6.68
N ALA A 806 13.34 20.98 6.89
CA ALA A 806 12.87 21.91 5.89
C ALA A 806 13.94 23.03 5.75
N ASN A 807 13.69 24.03 4.91
CA ASN A 807 14.72 24.90 4.32
C ASN A 807 15.25 25.99 5.28
N SER A 808 15.96 27.00 4.76
CA SER A 808 16.54 28.10 5.55
C SER A 808 15.54 28.94 6.36
N LYS A 809 14.23 28.72 6.17
CA LYS A 809 13.17 29.32 6.98
C LYS A 809 12.20 28.32 7.60
N THR A 810 12.22 27.04 7.23
CA THR A 810 11.24 26.06 7.71
C THR A 810 11.88 24.94 8.54
N THR A 811 11.05 24.32 9.37
CA THR A 811 11.38 23.15 10.21
C THR A 811 10.14 22.30 10.40
N ILE A 812 10.29 20.99 10.43
CA ILE A 812 9.19 20.09 10.80
C ILE A 812 8.99 20.15 12.32
N ILE A 813 7.76 20.48 12.70
CA ILE A 813 7.31 20.49 14.10
C ILE A 813 6.04 19.64 14.14
N SER A 814 6.03 18.67 15.06
CA SER A 814 4.77 18.01 15.41
C SER A 814 4.07 18.83 16.48
N ASP A 815 2.78 19.02 16.29
CA ASP A 815 1.85 19.51 17.29
C ASP A 815 1.07 18.30 17.84
N VAL A 816 1.03 18.16 19.16
CA VAL A 816 -0.03 17.40 19.83
C VAL A 816 -0.90 18.41 20.57
N VAL A 817 -2.12 18.62 20.06
CA VAL A 817 -3.12 19.48 20.67
C VAL A 817 -3.81 18.69 21.79
N ASP A 818 -3.73 19.19 23.02
CA ASP A 818 -4.51 18.66 24.14
C ASP A 818 -5.70 19.58 24.44
N TYR A 819 -6.90 19.00 24.48
CA TYR A 819 -8.10 19.72 24.90
C TYR A 819 -9.15 18.71 25.38
N ASP A 820 -9.69 18.93 26.60
CA ASP A 820 -10.60 18.02 27.31
C ASP A 820 -11.96 17.72 26.62
N ASN A 821 -12.17 18.19 25.39
CA ASN A 821 -13.43 18.10 24.64
C ASN A 821 -13.44 16.98 23.59
N PHE A 822 -13.17 15.73 23.97
CA PHE A 822 -13.69 14.48 23.37
C PHE A 822 -13.73 14.32 21.83
N SER A 823 -12.94 15.08 21.06
CA SER A 823 -13.13 15.30 19.62
C SER A 823 -11.82 15.17 18.83
N THR A 824 -11.24 13.97 18.85
CA THR A 824 -10.34 13.46 17.80
C THR A 824 -9.27 14.45 17.27
N THR A 825 -8.59 15.20 18.16
CA THR A 825 -7.41 15.98 17.79
C THR A 825 -6.25 15.02 17.51
N THR A 826 -6.07 14.72 16.23
CA THR A 826 -4.92 13.97 15.73
C THR A 826 -3.64 14.81 15.92
N PRO A 827 -2.46 14.19 16.04
CA PRO A 827 -1.21 14.94 15.92
C PRO A 827 -1.15 15.62 14.55
N GLU A 828 -1.11 16.95 14.51
CA GLU A 828 -0.96 17.71 13.27
C GLU A 828 0.52 18.05 13.05
N MET A 829 0.93 18.05 11.79
CA MET A 829 2.32 18.29 11.40
C MET A 829 2.36 19.64 10.69
N TYR A 830 3.09 20.59 11.25
CA TYR A 830 3.19 21.94 10.70
C TYR A 830 4.63 22.23 10.27
N MET A 831 4.80 22.61 9.00
CA MET A 831 5.97 23.37 8.57
C MET A 831 5.79 24.82 9.01
N LEU A 832 6.35 25.20 10.17
CA LEU A 832 6.39 26.62 10.54
C LEU A 832 7.50 27.33 9.75
N ASN A 833 7.17 28.46 9.13
CA ASN A 833 8.07 29.33 8.38
C ASN A 833 9.04 30.15 9.27
N SER A 834 9.51 29.61 10.40
CA SER A 834 10.63 30.20 11.14
C SER A 834 11.32 29.28 12.16
N LYS A 835 12.66 29.20 12.07
CA LYS A 835 13.58 28.73 13.14
C LYS A 835 13.72 29.71 14.32
N VAL A 836 12.84 30.70 14.44
CA VAL A 836 12.85 31.77 15.46
C VAL A 836 11.91 31.49 16.64
N PHE A 837 11.24 30.33 16.62
CA PHE A 837 10.52 29.81 17.76
C PHE A 837 11.41 28.88 18.60
N ALA A 838 11.00 28.63 19.84
CA ALA A 838 11.55 27.59 20.68
C ALA A 838 10.46 26.58 21.06
N HIS A 839 10.76 25.30 20.82
CA HIS A 839 9.86 24.17 21.03
C HIS A 839 10.51 23.09 21.91
N GLY A 840 9.71 22.15 22.40
CA GLY A 840 10.23 21.02 23.16
C GLY A 840 11.08 20.09 22.31
N VAL A 841 11.84 19.23 22.98
CA VAL A 841 12.44 18.02 22.38
C VAL A 841 11.83 16.82 23.08
N ARG A 842 11.43 15.81 22.31
CA ARG A 842 10.94 14.52 22.82
C ARG A 842 11.61 13.43 21.99
N CYS A 843 12.40 12.59 22.64
CA CYS A 843 13.29 11.67 21.94
C CYS A 843 12.63 10.31 21.67
N VAL A 844 13.02 9.69 20.56
CA VAL A 844 12.78 8.28 20.24
C VAL A 844 14.06 7.50 20.49
N LYS A 845 13.93 6.22 20.83
CA LYS A 845 15.06 5.31 21.08
C LYS A 845 15.57 4.74 19.75
N ASP A 846 16.89 4.65 19.62
CA ASP A 846 17.56 4.03 18.48
C ASP A 846 17.11 2.56 18.32
N TYR A 847 17.05 2.10 17.07
CA TYR A 847 16.46 0.82 16.64
C TYR A 847 17.33 0.08 15.61
#